data_AF-A0A559KXS1-F1
#
_entry.id   AF-A0A559KXS1-F1
#
_cell.length_a   1.000
_cell.length_b   1.000
_cell.length_c   1.000
_cell.angle_alpha   90.00
_cell.angle_beta   90.00
_cell.angle_gamma   90.00
#
_symmetry.space_group_name_H-M   'P 1'
#
loop_
_entity.id
_entity.type
_entity.pdbx_description
1 polymer ?
#
loop_
_entity_poly.entity_id
_entity_poly.type
_entity_poly.pdbx_seq_one_letter_code
_entity_poly.pdbx_strand_id
1 'polypeptide(L)'
;MNIAQPVASGVESVEFTFLSPKEIRAISVKRIENPETFDNLLNPVPGGLYDPALGSWGDAPCTTCNLNQATCPGHAGHIQLPVPVYHPVFMDQAYRLLKAACVYCKGFRLPQKELHKYVCQLKLLQHGLIQEAHVVGAIGDNELAIELGDFSELESEAEEEGGTNSIDNVTRARDKYVDKCLSGIKIKRGDTKRGKHEGSSEMRREIIKEFLAEITKRRVCASCGGISPSYRKDRFVKVFERSLSDKDKAKMAQKNFKQADAMARVHQAATKQKPDGYSSDEGVADVASPTRETSRVNGDVTDQDTEMIDADTASTSSSPQRYISAMEVRARLNELFTKEQELVSLLYNAKPPTRSSTKVTPDMFFLTTILVPPNRYRPEARTGESEISEAQQNSLYKNILRGCGTIARLHRELQEEKADVNRMHQASAELQESVNALIDKNKNPVQGAAAKRNEDGIKQKLEKKEGLFRKNMMGKRVNYAARSVISPDPNIETNEIGVPPVFAKKLTYPEPVTSHNFRDMQQAVINGVDKWPGAFAIENENGQIVNLRNKSVDDRVSLANQLLAPTSSNAARTRNKKVYRHLTNGDVVLMNRQPTLHKPSIMGHRVRVLPGEKTIRMHYANCNTYNADFDGDEMNMHFPQNEVARAEALQIADTDHQYLSGTAGKPLRGLIQDHISVSVALCNRDTFFTKGDYQQLVYNALRPESGHIVGERIELVAPAVIRPVARWTGKQVITTILKNMQPPNCGGLSMKAETQIKASQWGVNSEEGTVVFQDGEFITGILDKSQIGPSSGGVIHAVHEIYGPAVAGKLLSSLGRLLTRYLNMRAFSCGMDDLRLTPEGEQARREALVPADSVGLKVASSYVSLEQDPGPRDPLLLERLEE
;
A
#
# COMPACT_ATOMS: atom_id res chain seq x y z
N MET A 1 -16.67 -3.74 12.43
CA MET A 1 -16.18 -5.05 12.92
C MET A 1 -16.94 -5.35 14.20
N ASN A 2 -17.50 -6.56 14.34
CA ASN A 2 -18.27 -6.92 15.53
C ASN A 2 -17.70 -8.22 16.12
N ILE A 3 -17.16 -8.14 17.35
CA ILE A 3 -16.56 -9.30 18.03
C ILE A 3 -17.55 -10.46 18.29
N ALA A 4 -18.86 -10.19 18.24
CA ALA A 4 -19.90 -11.20 18.40
C ALA A 4 -20.24 -11.97 17.09
N GLN A 5 -19.64 -11.55 15.97
CA GLN A 5 -19.80 -12.16 14.65
C GLN A 5 -18.43 -12.64 14.15
N PRO A 6 -17.92 -13.78 14.67
CA PRO A 6 -16.65 -14.32 14.23
C PRO A 6 -16.75 -14.81 12.79
N VAL A 7 -15.68 -14.58 12.01
CA VAL A 7 -15.53 -15.14 10.66
C VAL A 7 -14.48 -16.24 10.75
N ALA A 8 -14.89 -17.49 10.58
CA ALA A 8 -14.00 -18.65 10.68
C ALA A 8 -13.10 -18.81 9.44
N SER A 9 -13.58 -18.39 8.27
CA SER A 9 -12.87 -18.51 7.00
C SER A 9 -12.05 -17.26 6.70
N GLY A 10 -10.73 -17.41 6.63
CA GLY A 10 -9.79 -16.38 6.19
C GLY A 10 -9.29 -16.61 4.77
N VAL A 11 -9.00 -15.54 4.04
CA VAL A 11 -8.33 -15.64 2.73
C VAL A 11 -6.83 -15.83 2.96
N GLU A 12 -6.32 -17.03 2.72
CA GLU A 12 -4.89 -17.35 2.90
C GLU A 12 -4.01 -16.94 1.71
N SER A 13 -4.54 -17.03 0.50
CA SER A 13 -3.79 -16.73 -0.73
C SER A 13 -4.70 -16.22 -1.83
N VAL A 14 -4.12 -15.47 -2.76
CA VAL A 14 -4.80 -14.92 -3.94
C VAL A 14 -4.06 -15.41 -5.18
N GLU A 15 -4.79 -16.00 -6.12
CA GLU A 15 -4.28 -16.43 -7.42
C GLU A 15 -4.78 -15.48 -8.50
N PHE A 16 -3.86 -15.07 -9.39
CA PHE A 16 -4.17 -14.18 -10.49
C PHE A 16 -4.32 -14.99 -11.77
N THR A 17 -5.51 -14.95 -12.37
CA THR A 17 -5.83 -15.65 -13.62
C THR A 17 -6.57 -14.71 -14.58
N PHE A 18 -6.68 -15.13 -15.84
CA PHE A 18 -7.47 -14.44 -16.84
C PHE A 18 -8.89 -15.00 -16.86
N LEU A 19 -9.89 -14.13 -16.95
CA LEU A 19 -11.27 -14.54 -17.11
C LEU A 19 -11.51 -15.01 -18.55
N SER A 20 -11.88 -16.27 -18.72
CA SER A 20 -12.27 -16.81 -20.01
C SER A 20 -13.64 -16.28 -20.44
N PRO A 21 -13.94 -16.24 -21.76
CA PRO A 21 -15.25 -15.81 -22.23
C PRO A 21 -16.41 -16.66 -21.69
N LYS A 22 -16.17 -17.95 -21.42
CA LYS A 22 -17.16 -18.86 -20.82
C LYS A 22 -17.45 -18.47 -19.37
N GLU A 23 -16.41 -18.18 -18.57
CA GLU A 23 -16.57 -17.73 -17.19
C GLU A 23 -17.25 -16.37 -17.10
N ILE A 24 -16.90 -15.42 -17.97
CA ILE A 24 -17.57 -14.11 -18.01
C ILE A 24 -19.07 -14.27 -18.26
N ARG A 25 -19.46 -15.14 -19.21
CA ARG A 25 -20.88 -15.43 -19.47
C ARG A 25 -21.56 -16.14 -18.31
N ALA A 26 -20.85 -17.02 -17.60
CA ALA A 26 -21.39 -17.71 -16.43
C ALA A 26 -21.58 -16.78 -15.22
N ILE A 27 -20.69 -15.80 -15.04
CA ILE A 27 -20.80 -14.77 -13.99
C ILE A 27 -21.86 -13.73 -14.35
N SER A 28 -22.03 -13.45 -15.65
CA SER A 28 -22.91 -12.41 -16.11
C SER A 28 -24.38 -12.79 -16.04
N VAL A 29 -25.18 -11.90 -15.46
CA VAL A 29 -26.65 -12.09 -15.35
C VAL A 29 -27.41 -11.60 -16.58
N LYS A 30 -26.83 -10.66 -17.34
CA LYS A 30 -27.48 -10.02 -18.49
C LYS A 30 -26.47 -9.59 -19.55
N ARG A 31 -26.82 -9.82 -20.81
CA ARG A 31 -26.12 -9.26 -21.97
C ARG A 31 -26.60 -7.83 -22.21
N ILE A 32 -25.66 -6.90 -22.34
CA ILE A 32 -25.95 -5.49 -22.62
C ILE A 32 -25.83 -5.27 -24.13
N GLU A 33 -26.90 -4.75 -24.72
CA GLU A 33 -27.02 -4.57 -26.17
C GLU A 33 -27.38 -3.12 -26.54
N ASN A 34 -28.15 -2.44 -25.68
CA ASN A 34 -28.62 -1.09 -25.96
C ASN A 34 -27.60 -0.02 -25.48
N PRO A 35 -27.13 0.88 -26.35
CA PRO A 35 -26.29 2.01 -25.94
C PRO A 35 -27.07 3.09 -25.17
N GLU A 36 -28.41 3.16 -25.29
CA GLU A 36 -29.23 4.08 -24.53
C GLU A 36 -29.39 3.60 -23.08
N THR A 37 -29.21 4.52 -22.14
CA THR A 37 -29.24 4.21 -20.70
C THR A 37 -30.59 4.48 -20.07
N PHE A 38 -31.21 5.60 -20.45
CA PHE A 38 -32.44 6.10 -19.86
C PHE A 38 -33.47 6.37 -20.95
N ASP A 39 -34.74 6.16 -20.62
CA ASP A 39 -35.86 6.61 -21.44
C ASP A 39 -36.16 8.10 -21.21
N ASN A 40 -37.19 8.62 -21.90
CA ASN A 40 -37.62 10.01 -21.76
C ASN A 40 -38.15 10.35 -20.35
N LEU A 41 -38.46 9.35 -19.52
CA LEU A 41 -38.92 9.50 -18.14
C LEU A 41 -37.79 9.27 -17.11
N LEU A 42 -36.53 9.18 -17.57
CA LEU A 42 -35.34 8.90 -16.76
C LEU A 42 -35.34 7.52 -16.07
N ASN A 43 -36.15 6.57 -16.54
CA ASN A 43 -36.09 5.18 -16.09
C ASN A 43 -35.00 4.42 -16.86
N PRO A 44 -34.33 3.44 -16.22
CA PRO A 44 -33.36 2.62 -16.91
C PRO A 44 -33.99 1.74 -18.00
N VAL A 45 -33.41 1.78 -19.19
CA VAL A 45 -33.90 0.98 -20.33
C VAL A 45 -33.44 -0.48 -20.17
N PRO A 46 -34.34 -1.47 -20.37
CA PRO A 46 -33.96 -2.88 -20.40
C PRO A 46 -32.87 -3.17 -21.44
N GLY A 47 -31.84 -3.93 -21.07
CA GLY A 47 -30.69 -4.21 -21.93
C GLY A 47 -29.70 -3.06 -22.09
N GLY A 48 -29.91 -1.93 -21.40
CA GLY A 48 -28.98 -0.80 -21.29
C GLY A 48 -27.98 -0.92 -20.13
N LEU A 49 -27.07 0.04 -19.99
CA LEU A 49 -25.99 -0.03 -18.98
C LEU A 49 -26.46 0.10 -17.52
N TYR A 50 -27.71 0.52 -17.29
CA TYR A 50 -28.33 0.58 -15.96
C TYR A 50 -29.52 -0.39 -15.80
N ASP A 51 -29.54 -1.46 -16.59
CA ASP A 51 -30.55 -2.51 -16.46
C ASP A 51 -30.72 -2.93 -14.97
N PRO A 52 -31.97 -2.99 -14.45
CA PRO A 52 -32.27 -3.41 -13.07
C PRO A 52 -31.70 -4.78 -12.67
N ALA A 53 -31.34 -5.63 -13.64
CA ALA A 53 -30.66 -6.90 -13.39
C ALA A 53 -29.25 -6.70 -12.82
N LEU A 54 -28.56 -5.61 -13.16
CA LEU A 54 -27.20 -5.32 -12.69
C LEU A 54 -27.15 -4.76 -11.27
N GLY A 55 -28.30 -4.41 -10.71
CA GLY A 55 -28.46 -3.86 -9.37
C GLY A 55 -29.71 -3.01 -9.25
N SER A 56 -30.16 -2.78 -8.03
CA SER A 56 -31.29 -1.90 -7.71
C SER A 56 -31.04 -0.48 -8.24
N TRP A 57 -32.11 0.21 -8.63
CA TRP A 57 -32.08 1.57 -9.12
C TRP A 57 -33.08 2.44 -8.35
N GLY A 58 -32.59 3.48 -7.67
CA GLY A 58 -33.42 4.27 -6.75
C GLY A 58 -34.09 3.38 -5.70
N ASP A 59 -35.41 3.53 -5.56
CA ASP A 59 -36.23 2.71 -4.65
C ASP A 59 -36.63 1.36 -5.24
N ALA A 60 -36.37 1.11 -6.54
CA ALA A 60 -36.71 -0.15 -7.18
C ALA A 60 -35.71 -1.27 -6.79
N PRO A 61 -36.19 -2.43 -6.33
CA PRO A 61 -35.33 -3.55 -5.97
C PRO A 61 -34.64 -4.13 -7.22
N CYS A 62 -33.50 -4.79 -7.01
CA CYS A 62 -32.80 -5.48 -8.08
C CYS A 62 -33.61 -6.68 -8.59
N THR A 63 -33.74 -6.87 -9.91
CA THR A 63 -34.49 -8.00 -10.47
C THR A 63 -33.79 -9.36 -10.32
N THR A 64 -32.48 -9.37 -10.00
CA THR A 64 -31.71 -10.62 -9.82
C THR A 64 -31.74 -11.11 -8.37
N CYS A 65 -31.49 -10.24 -7.39
CA CYS A 65 -31.45 -10.63 -5.98
C CYS A 65 -32.65 -10.18 -5.15
N ASN A 66 -33.55 -9.35 -5.70
CA ASN A 66 -34.71 -8.76 -5.02
C ASN A 66 -34.34 -7.98 -3.74
N LEU A 67 -33.09 -7.49 -3.66
CA LEU A 67 -32.60 -6.66 -2.58
C LEU A 67 -32.59 -5.18 -2.99
N ASN A 68 -32.72 -4.31 -1.99
CA ASN A 68 -32.63 -2.86 -2.14
C ASN A 68 -31.17 -2.39 -2.24
N GLN A 69 -30.96 -1.12 -2.56
CA GLN A 69 -29.65 -0.53 -2.82
C GLN A 69 -28.61 -0.71 -1.71
N ALA A 70 -29.03 -0.68 -0.44
CA ALA A 70 -28.11 -0.83 0.69
C ALA A 70 -27.52 -2.25 0.82
N THR A 71 -28.36 -3.27 0.56
CA THR A 71 -28.02 -4.68 0.79
C THR A 71 -27.65 -5.43 -0.50
N CYS A 72 -28.05 -4.92 -1.66
CA CYS A 72 -27.69 -5.49 -2.95
C CYS A 72 -26.16 -5.45 -3.15
N PRO A 73 -25.50 -6.60 -3.42
CA PRO A 73 -24.09 -6.63 -3.76
C PRO A 73 -23.81 -6.05 -5.17
N GLY A 74 -24.84 -6.06 -6.02
CA GLY A 74 -24.74 -5.75 -7.45
C GLY A 74 -24.31 -6.98 -8.27
N HIS A 75 -24.76 -7.05 -9.52
CA HIS A 75 -24.51 -8.18 -10.42
C HIS A 75 -23.84 -7.70 -11.72
N ALA A 76 -22.93 -8.50 -12.26
CA ALA A 76 -22.16 -8.11 -13.43
C ALA A 76 -22.90 -8.41 -14.73
N GLY A 77 -22.76 -7.51 -15.71
CA GLY A 77 -23.24 -7.70 -17.08
C GLY A 77 -22.09 -8.10 -17.99
N HIS A 78 -22.40 -8.39 -19.26
CA HIS A 78 -21.36 -8.52 -20.27
C HIS A 78 -21.78 -7.92 -21.61
N ILE A 79 -20.79 -7.44 -22.36
CA ILE A 79 -20.91 -7.02 -23.76
C ILE A 79 -20.21 -8.08 -24.61
N GLN A 80 -20.96 -8.65 -25.55
CA GLN A 80 -20.42 -9.59 -26.54
C GLN A 80 -19.88 -8.81 -27.73
N LEU A 81 -18.56 -8.87 -27.95
CA LEU A 81 -17.94 -8.25 -29.11
C LEU A 81 -18.19 -9.13 -30.35
N PRO A 82 -18.51 -8.53 -31.51
CA PRO A 82 -18.71 -9.27 -32.75
C PRO A 82 -17.40 -9.82 -33.34
N VAL A 83 -16.28 -9.14 -33.07
CA VAL A 83 -14.93 -9.53 -33.48
C VAL A 83 -14.00 -9.54 -32.26
N PRO A 84 -13.01 -10.46 -32.19
CA PRO A 84 -11.99 -10.42 -31.15
C PRO A 84 -11.13 -9.16 -31.32
N VAL A 85 -10.89 -8.47 -30.22
CA VAL A 85 -9.98 -7.31 -30.15
C VAL A 85 -8.76 -7.66 -29.31
N TYR A 86 -7.63 -7.01 -29.53
CA TYR A 86 -6.44 -7.20 -28.71
C TYR A 86 -6.66 -6.66 -27.29
N HIS A 87 -6.15 -7.38 -26.29
CA HIS A 87 -6.03 -6.86 -24.95
C HIS A 87 -4.91 -5.80 -24.92
N PRO A 88 -5.19 -4.52 -24.60
CA PRO A 88 -4.23 -3.42 -24.77
C PRO A 88 -2.95 -3.62 -23.94
N VAL A 89 -3.06 -4.22 -22.75
CA VAL A 89 -1.93 -4.53 -21.86
C VAL A 89 -0.98 -5.58 -22.47
N PHE A 90 -1.51 -6.62 -23.12
CA PHE A 90 -0.72 -7.78 -23.56
C PHE A 90 -0.42 -7.81 -25.06
N MET A 91 -0.91 -6.83 -25.83
CA MET A 91 -0.69 -6.75 -27.28
C MET A 91 0.79 -6.78 -27.67
N ASP A 92 1.69 -6.18 -26.87
CA ASP A 92 3.13 -6.23 -27.14
C ASP A 92 3.71 -7.65 -27.04
N GLN A 93 3.23 -8.45 -26.07
CA GLN A 93 3.64 -9.84 -25.95
C GLN A 93 3.09 -10.66 -27.11
N ALA A 94 1.80 -10.50 -27.44
CA ALA A 94 1.19 -11.15 -28.59
C ALA A 94 1.93 -10.83 -29.90
N TYR A 95 2.32 -9.57 -30.09
CA TYR A 95 3.09 -9.13 -31.25
C TYR A 95 4.51 -9.73 -31.30
N ARG A 96 5.21 -9.83 -30.15
CA ARG A 96 6.51 -10.51 -30.07
C ARG A 96 6.39 -11.99 -30.42
N LEU A 97 5.38 -12.68 -29.90
CA LEU A 97 5.11 -14.09 -30.21
C LEU A 97 4.76 -14.30 -31.68
N LEU A 98 3.93 -13.41 -32.26
CA LEU A 98 3.61 -13.45 -33.70
C LEU A 98 4.87 -13.30 -34.56
N LYS A 99 5.79 -12.39 -34.19
CA LYS A 99 7.08 -12.23 -34.87
C LYS A 99 7.99 -13.45 -34.72
N ALA A 100 7.89 -14.17 -33.61
CA ALA A 100 8.70 -15.35 -33.32
C ALA A 100 8.16 -16.63 -33.98
N ALA A 101 6.85 -16.67 -34.30
CA ALA A 101 6.21 -17.80 -34.94
C ALA A 101 6.66 -17.96 -36.40
N CYS A 102 6.86 -19.20 -36.83
CA CYS A 102 7.01 -19.55 -38.23
C CYS A 102 5.64 -19.81 -38.87
N VAL A 103 5.35 -19.15 -40.00
CA VAL A 103 4.06 -19.31 -40.70
C VAL A 103 3.89 -20.71 -41.31
N TYR A 104 5.00 -21.42 -41.57
CA TYR A 104 4.99 -22.73 -42.22
C TYR A 104 4.99 -23.89 -41.21
N CYS A 105 6.00 -23.95 -40.34
CA CYS A 105 6.12 -25.05 -39.37
C CYS A 105 5.30 -24.83 -38.09
N LYS A 106 4.72 -23.64 -37.91
CA LYS A 106 3.85 -23.26 -36.78
C LYS A 106 4.52 -23.24 -35.40
N GLY A 107 5.83 -23.51 -35.32
CA GLY A 107 6.62 -23.45 -34.07
C GLY A 107 7.42 -22.15 -33.97
N PHE A 108 8.23 -22.04 -32.92
CA PHE A 108 9.22 -20.98 -32.82
C PHE A 108 10.30 -21.11 -33.91
N ARG A 109 10.92 -19.99 -34.29
CA ARG A 109 12.01 -19.97 -35.30
C ARG A 109 13.35 -20.43 -34.73
N LEU A 110 13.50 -20.50 -33.42
CA LEU A 110 14.70 -21.00 -32.74
C LEU A 110 14.92 -22.50 -33.00
N PRO A 111 16.17 -22.98 -32.94
CA PRO A 111 16.48 -24.40 -33.00
C PRO A 111 15.93 -25.13 -31.77
N GLN A 112 15.54 -26.39 -31.91
CA GLN A 112 14.97 -27.17 -30.81
C GLN A 112 15.93 -27.35 -29.63
N LYS A 113 17.25 -27.45 -29.87
CA LYS A 113 18.29 -27.49 -28.82
C LYS A 113 18.19 -26.30 -27.85
N GLU A 114 17.98 -25.08 -28.36
CA GLU A 114 17.86 -23.88 -27.52
C GLU A 114 16.50 -23.80 -26.82
N LEU A 115 15.41 -24.17 -27.51
CA LEU A 115 14.08 -24.21 -26.87
C LEU A 115 14.07 -25.18 -25.68
N HIS A 116 14.72 -26.33 -25.83
CA HIS A 116 14.84 -27.34 -24.77
C HIS A 116 15.69 -26.87 -23.58
N LYS A 117 16.74 -26.06 -23.81
CA LYS A 117 17.52 -25.38 -22.75
C LYS A 117 16.58 -24.59 -21.83
N TYR A 118 15.76 -23.72 -22.41
CA TYR A 118 14.81 -22.90 -21.65
C TYR A 118 13.73 -23.73 -20.95
N VAL A 119 13.24 -24.82 -21.58
CA VAL A 119 12.30 -25.76 -20.93
C VAL A 119 12.91 -26.33 -19.65
N CYS A 120 14.13 -26.87 -19.72
CA CYS A 120 14.80 -27.49 -18.59
C CYS A 120 15.09 -26.49 -17.46
N GLN A 121 15.61 -25.31 -17.80
CA GLN A 121 15.85 -24.24 -16.83
C GLN A 121 14.56 -23.80 -16.12
N LEU A 122 13.48 -23.57 -16.87
CA LEU A 122 12.20 -23.14 -16.29
C LEU A 122 11.55 -24.24 -15.44
N LYS A 123 11.69 -25.52 -15.80
CA LYS A 123 11.25 -26.67 -14.97
C LYS A 123 11.97 -26.67 -13.63
N LEU A 124 13.30 -26.60 -13.62
CA LEU A 124 14.09 -26.59 -12.38
C LEU A 124 13.74 -25.39 -11.48
N LEU A 125 13.55 -24.21 -12.08
CA LEU A 125 13.18 -23.01 -11.34
C LEU A 125 11.78 -23.06 -10.71
N GLN A 126 10.82 -23.82 -11.27
CA GLN A 126 9.53 -24.06 -10.62
C GLN A 126 9.68 -24.80 -9.26
N HIS A 127 10.76 -25.56 -9.10
CA HIS A 127 11.11 -26.26 -7.87
C HIS A 127 12.11 -25.49 -6.99
N GLY A 128 12.56 -24.30 -7.41
CA GLY A 128 13.49 -23.46 -6.66
C GLY A 128 14.97 -23.83 -6.79
N LEU A 129 15.32 -24.68 -7.77
CA LEU A 129 16.68 -25.16 -8.02
C LEU A 129 17.46 -24.17 -8.89
N ILE A 130 18.23 -23.29 -8.27
CA ILE A 130 18.93 -22.18 -8.96
C ILE A 130 20.27 -22.64 -9.53
N GLN A 131 21.06 -23.37 -8.74
CA GLN A 131 22.39 -23.82 -9.16
C GLN A 131 22.25 -24.79 -10.33
N GLU A 132 21.32 -25.72 -10.23
CA GLU A 132 21.01 -26.72 -11.24
C GLU A 132 20.49 -26.08 -12.53
N ALA A 133 19.70 -25.02 -12.44
CA ALA A 133 19.25 -24.26 -13.61
C ALA A 133 20.42 -23.53 -14.31
N HIS A 134 21.43 -23.08 -13.58
CA HIS A 134 22.65 -22.51 -14.15
C HIS A 134 23.49 -23.59 -14.84
N VAL A 135 23.67 -24.73 -14.18
CA VAL A 135 24.40 -25.90 -14.71
C VAL A 135 23.77 -26.41 -16.01
N VAL A 136 22.45 -26.60 -16.06
CA VAL A 136 21.74 -26.98 -17.30
C VAL A 136 21.95 -25.97 -18.42
N GLY A 137 22.08 -24.69 -18.07
CA GLY A 137 22.38 -23.64 -19.03
C GLY A 137 23.76 -23.78 -19.69
N ALA A 138 24.74 -24.33 -18.97
CA ALA A 138 26.11 -24.56 -19.43
C ALA A 138 26.29 -25.86 -20.24
N ILE A 139 25.39 -26.84 -20.05
CA ILE A 139 25.42 -28.11 -20.78
C ILE A 139 25.19 -27.83 -22.28
N GLY A 140 26.26 -27.97 -23.08
CA GLY A 140 26.27 -27.83 -24.54
C GLY A 140 26.82 -26.53 -25.12
N ASP A 141 27.39 -25.63 -24.28
CA ASP A 141 28.06 -24.38 -24.70
C ASP A 141 29.61 -24.47 -24.68
N ASN A 142 30.21 -25.45 -23.99
CA ASN A 142 31.67 -25.73 -23.96
C ASN A 142 31.96 -27.23 -23.73
N GLU A 143 32.86 -27.85 -24.50
CA GLU A 143 33.38 -29.21 -24.23
C GLU A 143 34.14 -29.26 -22.88
N LEU A 144 34.80 -28.17 -22.47
CA LEU A 144 35.58 -28.08 -21.22
C LEU A 144 34.75 -27.98 -19.92
N ALA A 145 33.44 -27.68 -19.99
CA ALA A 145 32.60 -27.61 -18.79
C ALA A 145 32.12 -28.99 -18.32
N ILE A 146 32.22 -30.00 -19.20
CA ILE A 146 31.81 -31.39 -18.95
C ILE A 146 32.80 -32.08 -18.00
N GLU A 147 34.10 -31.73 -18.06
CA GLU A 147 35.15 -32.27 -17.19
C GLU A 147 35.08 -31.77 -15.73
N LEU A 148 34.50 -30.58 -15.49
CA LEU A 148 34.48 -29.95 -14.16
C LEU A 148 33.29 -30.39 -13.29
N GLY A 149 32.34 -31.17 -13.82
CA GLY A 149 31.07 -31.47 -13.15
C GLY A 149 30.65 -32.94 -13.10
N ASP A 150 31.56 -33.91 -13.28
CA ASP A 150 31.24 -35.35 -13.26
C ASP A 150 30.19 -35.74 -14.34
N PHE A 151 30.21 -35.09 -15.49
CA PHE A 151 29.23 -35.29 -16.57
C PHE A 151 29.61 -36.38 -17.59
N SER A 152 30.81 -36.96 -17.50
CA SER A 152 31.28 -37.97 -18.47
C SER A 152 30.47 -39.27 -18.41
N GLU A 153 29.97 -39.67 -17.23
CA GLU A 153 29.12 -40.85 -17.09
C GLU A 153 27.78 -40.69 -17.83
N LEU A 154 27.19 -39.48 -17.80
CA LEU A 154 25.88 -39.20 -18.40
C LEU A 154 25.91 -39.17 -19.93
N GLU A 155 27.02 -38.74 -20.54
CA GLU A 155 27.22 -38.85 -21.99
C GLU A 155 27.46 -40.30 -22.41
N SER A 156 28.29 -41.05 -21.68
CA SER A 156 28.57 -42.46 -22.00
C SER A 156 27.30 -43.34 -21.97
N GLU A 157 26.41 -43.14 -20.99
CA GLU A 157 25.11 -43.82 -20.94
C GLU A 157 24.09 -43.31 -21.98
N ALA A 158 24.28 -42.12 -22.56
CA ALA A 158 23.42 -41.60 -23.62
C ALA A 158 23.85 -42.11 -25.00
N GLU A 159 25.15 -42.37 -25.18
CA GLU A 159 25.74 -42.96 -26.39
C GLU A 159 25.38 -44.45 -26.54
N GLU A 160 25.25 -45.20 -25.44
CA GLU A 160 24.86 -46.62 -25.46
C GLU A 160 23.41 -46.87 -25.93
N GLU A 161 22.52 -45.87 -25.91
CA GLU A 161 21.11 -45.99 -26.33
C GLU A 161 20.81 -45.52 -27.79
N GLY A 162 21.81 -45.53 -28.68
CA GLY A 162 21.59 -45.68 -30.13
C GLY A 162 21.05 -44.47 -30.91
N GLY A 163 21.51 -43.24 -30.64
CA GLY A 163 21.21 -42.06 -31.46
C GLY A 163 22.40 -41.58 -32.30
N THR A 164 22.28 -41.52 -33.63
CA THR A 164 23.37 -41.13 -34.56
C THR A 164 23.59 -39.60 -34.71
N ASN A 165 22.87 -38.74 -33.97
CA ASN A 165 22.92 -37.28 -34.11
C ASN A 165 23.31 -36.58 -32.78
N SER A 166 24.35 -35.73 -32.81
CA SER A 166 24.85 -34.99 -31.62
C SER A 166 23.83 -34.05 -30.96
N ILE A 167 22.81 -33.59 -31.71
CA ILE A 167 21.72 -32.75 -31.19
C ILE A 167 20.83 -33.54 -30.22
N ASP A 168 20.61 -34.83 -30.50
CA ASP A 168 19.73 -35.69 -29.69
C ASP A 168 20.42 -36.07 -28.37
N ASN A 169 21.74 -36.24 -28.39
CA ASN A 169 22.55 -36.57 -27.20
C ASN A 169 22.52 -35.45 -26.15
N VAL A 170 22.67 -34.18 -26.56
CA VAL A 170 22.61 -33.03 -25.61
C VAL A 170 21.22 -32.86 -24.99
N THR A 171 20.16 -33.07 -25.77
CA THR A 171 18.78 -33.01 -25.28
C THR A 171 18.50 -34.12 -24.26
N ARG A 172 18.93 -35.37 -24.54
CA ARG A 172 18.81 -36.49 -23.58
C ARG A 172 19.62 -36.25 -22.30
N ALA A 173 20.84 -35.74 -22.41
CA ALA A 173 21.70 -35.45 -21.25
C ALA A 173 21.04 -34.42 -20.30
N ARG A 174 20.43 -33.36 -20.85
CA ARG A 174 19.69 -32.36 -20.07
C ARG A 174 18.45 -32.95 -19.40
N ASP A 175 17.68 -33.79 -20.09
CA ASP A 175 16.50 -34.44 -19.50
C ASP A 175 16.89 -35.41 -18.38
N LYS A 176 17.90 -36.26 -18.58
CA LYS A 176 18.44 -37.15 -17.53
C LYS A 176 18.90 -36.34 -16.31
N TYR A 177 19.58 -35.22 -16.50
CA TYR A 177 20.02 -34.35 -15.41
C TYR A 177 18.83 -33.75 -14.64
N VAL A 178 17.82 -33.21 -15.37
CA VAL A 178 16.61 -32.66 -14.76
C VAL A 178 15.86 -33.74 -13.98
N ASP A 179 15.69 -34.94 -14.53
CA ASP A 179 15.01 -36.05 -13.87
C ASP A 179 15.78 -36.52 -12.63
N LYS A 180 17.12 -36.57 -12.67
CA LYS A 180 17.96 -36.84 -11.49
C LYS A 180 17.72 -35.80 -10.40
N CYS A 181 17.75 -34.52 -10.73
CA CYS A 181 17.46 -33.43 -9.78
C CYS A 181 16.04 -33.50 -9.21
N LEU A 182 15.04 -33.81 -10.03
CA LEU A 182 13.64 -33.87 -9.59
C LEU A 182 13.31 -35.13 -8.79
N SER A 183 13.94 -36.27 -9.09
CA SER A 183 13.74 -37.54 -8.38
C SER A 183 14.21 -37.51 -6.92
N GLY A 184 15.25 -36.71 -6.63
CA GLY A 184 15.73 -36.46 -5.27
C GLY A 184 14.76 -35.65 -4.40
N ILE A 185 13.73 -35.05 -4.99
CA ILE A 185 12.86 -34.07 -4.35
C ILE A 185 11.48 -34.68 -4.03
N LYS A 186 11.32 -35.18 -2.80
CA LYS A 186 10.00 -35.52 -2.24
C LYS A 186 9.29 -34.26 -1.72
N ILE A 187 8.86 -33.35 -2.60
CA ILE A 187 8.09 -32.17 -2.17
C ILE A 187 6.76 -32.61 -1.58
N LYS A 188 6.55 -32.31 -0.29
CA LYS A 188 5.21 -32.32 0.30
C LYS A 188 4.41 -31.16 -0.31
N ARG A 189 3.15 -31.41 -0.71
CA ARG A 189 2.24 -30.40 -1.31
C ARG A 189 2.16 -29.05 -0.56
N GLY A 190 2.53 -29.01 0.72
CA GLY A 190 2.59 -27.79 1.54
C GLY A 190 3.76 -26.86 1.22
N ASP A 191 4.92 -27.38 0.80
CA ASP A 191 6.12 -26.55 0.55
C ASP A 191 6.06 -25.83 -0.80
N THR A 192 5.38 -26.42 -1.80
CA THR A 192 5.06 -25.76 -3.09
C THR A 192 4.17 -24.53 -2.92
N LYS A 193 3.41 -24.44 -1.82
CA LYS A 193 2.61 -23.26 -1.48
C LYS A 193 3.43 -22.17 -0.77
N ARG A 194 4.52 -22.54 -0.07
CA ARG A 194 5.33 -21.63 0.74
C ARG A 194 6.52 -21.02 -0.02
N GLY A 195 7.07 -21.72 -1.01
CA GLY A 195 8.32 -21.33 -1.66
C GLY A 195 8.19 -20.34 -2.81
N LYS A 196 8.14 -19.04 -2.52
CA LYS A 196 8.70 -18.03 -3.44
C LYS A 196 10.08 -17.65 -2.95
N HIS A 197 11.10 -18.39 -3.37
CA HIS A 197 12.47 -17.93 -3.21
C HIS A 197 12.68 -16.72 -4.14
N GLU A 198 12.99 -15.55 -3.59
CA GLU A 198 13.14 -14.31 -4.36
C GLU A 198 14.17 -14.46 -5.48
N GLY A 199 15.31 -15.09 -5.18
CA GLY A 199 16.35 -15.37 -6.18
C GLY A 199 15.89 -16.30 -7.32
N SER A 200 14.99 -17.26 -7.06
CA SER A 200 14.43 -18.09 -8.15
C SER A 200 13.49 -17.27 -9.02
N SER A 201 12.71 -16.36 -8.42
CA SER A 201 11.81 -15.47 -9.16
C SER A 201 12.55 -14.44 -10.01
N GLU A 202 13.71 -13.97 -9.53
CA GLU A 202 14.60 -13.08 -10.28
C GLU A 202 15.26 -13.81 -11.45
N MET A 203 15.93 -14.94 -11.21
CA MET A 203 16.54 -15.76 -12.26
C MET A 203 15.53 -16.14 -13.34
N ARG A 204 14.32 -16.57 -12.94
CA ARG A 204 13.23 -16.86 -13.89
C ARG A 204 12.88 -15.66 -14.76
N ARG A 205 12.85 -14.44 -14.20
CA ARG A 205 12.55 -13.22 -14.96
C ARG A 205 13.64 -12.90 -15.96
N GLU A 206 14.90 -13.11 -15.59
CA GLU A 206 16.05 -12.93 -16.47
C GLU A 206 16.01 -13.90 -17.64
N ILE A 207 15.81 -15.20 -17.37
CA ILE A 207 15.69 -16.24 -18.40
C ILE A 207 14.52 -15.94 -19.36
N ILE A 208 13.35 -15.55 -18.83
CA ILE A 208 12.20 -15.18 -19.69
C ILE A 208 12.53 -13.94 -20.55
N LYS A 209 13.23 -12.95 -19.99
CA LYS A 209 13.64 -11.76 -20.73
C LYS A 209 14.64 -12.10 -21.84
N GLU A 210 15.59 -12.97 -21.55
CA GLU A 210 16.56 -13.50 -22.52
C GLU A 210 15.86 -14.26 -23.65
N PHE A 211 15.02 -15.24 -23.29
CA PHE A 211 14.20 -16.01 -24.22
C PHE A 211 13.38 -15.11 -25.14
N LEU A 212 12.63 -14.15 -24.57
CA LEU A 212 11.79 -13.22 -25.36
C LEU A 212 12.61 -12.30 -26.29
N ALA A 213 13.87 -12.02 -25.98
CA ALA A 213 14.75 -11.29 -26.86
C ALA A 213 15.26 -12.18 -28.00
N GLU A 214 15.67 -13.42 -27.68
CA GLU A 214 16.30 -14.35 -28.62
C GLU A 214 15.34 -14.84 -29.70
N ILE A 215 14.09 -15.14 -29.34
CA ILE A 215 13.06 -15.63 -30.29
C ILE A 215 12.80 -14.68 -31.47
N THR A 216 13.14 -13.40 -31.34
CA THR A 216 12.91 -12.39 -32.38
C THR A 216 14.12 -12.10 -33.27
N LYS A 217 15.32 -12.61 -32.93
CA LYS A 217 16.56 -12.33 -33.68
C LYS A 217 16.62 -13.06 -35.03
N ARG A 218 16.12 -14.29 -35.10
CA ARG A 218 16.23 -15.13 -36.31
C ARG A 218 15.09 -14.88 -37.30
N ARG A 219 15.45 -14.59 -38.56
CA ARG A 219 14.50 -14.41 -39.67
C ARG A 219 14.13 -15.74 -40.35
N VAL A 220 15.09 -16.65 -40.47
CA VAL A 220 14.91 -17.99 -41.05
C VAL A 220 14.60 -18.98 -39.93
N CYS A 221 13.58 -19.82 -40.12
CA CYS A 221 13.25 -20.87 -39.17
C CYS A 221 14.32 -21.97 -39.18
N ALA A 222 14.89 -22.30 -38.02
CA ALA A 222 15.86 -23.37 -37.89
C ALA A 222 15.25 -24.77 -38.11
N SER A 223 13.95 -24.95 -37.83
CA SER A 223 13.28 -26.26 -37.93
C SER A 223 12.91 -26.64 -39.37
N CYS A 224 12.39 -25.70 -40.18
CA CYS A 224 11.97 -26.00 -41.57
C CYS A 224 12.73 -25.22 -42.64
N GLY A 225 13.63 -24.31 -42.27
CA GLY A 225 14.37 -23.48 -43.23
C GLY A 225 13.53 -22.45 -43.99
N GLY A 226 12.27 -22.23 -43.57
CA GLY A 226 11.33 -21.29 -44.16
C GLY A 226 11.54 -19.84 -43.67
N ILE A 227 11.38 -18.89 -44.58
CA ILE A 227 11.48 -17.45 -44.33
C ILE A 227 10.07 -16.89 -44.12
N SER A 228 9.77 -16.47 -42.89
CA SER A 228 8.48 -15.86 -42.58
C SER A 228 8.46 -14.36 -42.89
N PRO A 229 7.29 -13.80 -43.24
CA PRO A 229 7.15 -12.37 -43.47
C PRO A 229 7.42 -11.56 -42.19
N SER A 230 7.76 -10.29 -42.40
CA SER A 230 8.00 -9.37 -41.28
C SER A 230 6.72 -8.61 -40.93
N TYR A 231 6.48 -8.42 -39.64
CA TYR A 231 5.32 -7.68 -39.15
C TYR A 231 5.72 -6.26 -38.76
N ARG A 232 4.80 -5.33 -38.96
CA ARG A 232 4.86 -3.96 -38.46
C ARG A 232 3.60 -3.70 -37.64
N LYS A 233 3.76 -3.32 -36.38
CA LYS A 233 2.67 -2.85 -35.54
C LYS A 233 2.47 -1.35 -35.76
N ASP A 234 1.23 -0.92 -35.88
CA ASP A 234 0.84 0.48 -35.83
C ASP A 234 0.14 0.77 -34.49
N ARG A 235 0.88 1.45 -33.61
CA ARG A 235 0.49 1.78 -32.23
C ARG A 235 -0.03 0.55 -31.48
N PHE A 236 -1.27 0.60 -31.00
CA PHE A 236 -1.97 -0.49 -30.31
C PHE A 236 -3.30 -0.84 -31.01
N VAL A 237 -3.37 -0.62 -32.33
CA VAL A 237 -4.62 -0.75 -33.09
C VAL A 237 -4.46 -1.73 -34.25
N LYS A 238 -3.44 -1.57 -35.10
CA LYS A 238 -3.30 -2.34 -36.34
C LYS A 238 -2.00 -3.13 -36.39
N VAL A 239 -2.02 -4.25 -37.10
CA VAL A 239 -0.84 -5.07 -37.41
C VAL A 239 -0.80 -5.29 -38.92
N PHE A 240 0.36 -4.99 -39.52
CA PHE A 240 0.60 -5.13 -40.95
C PHE A 240 1.63 -6.23 -41.22
N GLU A 241 1.38 -7.05 -42.23
CA GLU A 241 2.31 -8.01 -42.82
C GLU A 241 3.03 -7.35 -44.00
N ARG A 242 4.36 -7.31 -43.98
CA ARG A 242 5.13 -6.94 -45.15
C ARG A 242 5.26 -8.15 -46.05
N SER A 243 5.02 -7.95 -47.34
CA SER A 243 5.30 -8.94 -48.37
C SER A 243 6.77 -9.37 -48.34
N LEU A 244 7.03 -10.65 -48.67
CA LEU A 244 8.39 -11.15 -48.86
C LEU A 244 9.02 -10.46 -50.07
N SER A 245 10.34 -10.21 -50.00
CA SER A 245 11.11 -9.78 -51.18
C SER A 245 11.02 -10.84 -52.27
N ASP A 246 11.07 -10.45 -53.55
CA ASP A 246 10.96 -11.40 -54.66
C ASP A 246 12.08 -12.46 -54.65
N LYS A 247 13.27 -12.10 -54.15
CA LYS A 247 14.36 -13.06 -53.89
C LYS A 247 13.99 -14.10 -52.83
N ASP A 248 13.26 -13.70 -51.80
CA ASP A 248 12.81 -14.60 -50.74
C ASP A 248 11.61 -15.43 -51.21
N LYS A 249 10.68 -14.86 -51.98
CA LYS A 249 9.59 -15.62 -52.62
C LYS A 249 10.13 -16.74 -53.51
N ALA A 250 11.15 -16.46 -54.32
CA ALA A 250 11.81 -17.47 -55.16
C ALA A 250 12.44 -18.60 -54.33
N LYS A 251 13.12 -18.28 -53.22
CA LYS A 251 13.68 -19.28 -52.29
C LYS A 251 12.62 -20.14 -51.62
N MET A 252 11.45 -19.57 -51.33
CA MET A 252 10.35 -20.30 -50.71
C MET A 252 9.63 -21.20 -51.72
N ALA A 253 9.49 -20.75 -52.97
CA ALA A 253 8.98 -21.54 -54.08
C ALA A 253 9.90 -22.74 -54.40
N GLN A 254 11.23 -22.53 -54.43
CA GLN A 254 12.22 -23.62 -54.61
C GLN A 254 12.13 -24.70 -53.53
N LYS A 255 11.74 -24.34 -52.30
CA LYS A 255 11.56 -25.27 -51.18
C LYS A 255 10.12 -25.81 -51.06
N ASN A 256 9.26 -25.59 -52.06
CA ASN A 256 7.85 -26.00 -52.07
C ASN A 256 7.00 -25.50 -50.89
N PHE A 257 7.35 -24.35 -50.30
CA PHE A 257 6.58 -23.77 -49.20
C PHE A 257 5.42 -22.91 -49.72
N LYS A 258 4.18 -23.40 -49.59
CA LYS A 258 2.95 -22.64 -49.87
C LYS A 258 2.36 -22.05 -48.57
N GLN A 259 2.08 -20.76 -48.57
CA GLN A 259 1.37 -20.09 -47.46
C GLN A 259 -0.14 -20.30 -47.63
N ALA A 260 -0.71 -21.26 -46.91
CA ALA A 260 -2.16 -21.38 -46.78
C ALA A 260 -2.67 -20.47 -45.66
N ASP A 261 -3.91 -19.98 -45.76
CA ASP A 261 -4.53 -19.14 -44.73
C ASP A 261 -4.76 -19.93 -43.42
N ALA A 262 -4.43 -19.32 -42.28
CA ALA A 262 -4.58 -19.94 -40.96
C ALA A 262 -6.06 -20.06 -40.54
N MET A 263 -6.91 -19.09 -40.92
CA MET A 263 -8.33 -19.14 -40.58
C MET A 263 -9.03 -20.31 -41.28
N ALA A 264 -8.78 -20.52 -42.57
CA ALA A 264 -9.35 -21.64 -43.32
C ALA A 264 -9.01 -23.01 -42.70
N ARG A 265 -7.77 -23.19 -42.22
CA ARG A 265 -7.35 -24.44 -41.55
C ARG A 265 -8.02 -24.65 -40.20
N VAL A 266 -8.08 -23.60 -39.38
CA VAL A 266 -8.72 -23.68 -38.06
C VAL A 266 -10.22 -23.98 -38.21
N HIS A 267 -10.89 -23.37 -39.19
CA HIS A 267 -12.28 -23.68 -39.51
C HIS A 267 -12.46 -25.13 -39.99
N GLN A 268 -11.60 -25.63 -40.88
CA GLN A 268 -11.61 -27.03 -41.35
C GLN A 268 -11.32 -28.04 -40.23
N ALA A 269 -10.44 -27.70 -39.28
CA ALA A 269 -10.16 -28.54 -38.12
C ALA A 269 -11.34 -28.57 -37.14
N ALA A 270 -12.02 -27.44 -36.95
CA ALA A 270 -13.22 -27.35 -36.10
C ALA A 270 -14.41 -28.12 -36.69
N THR A 271 -14.60 -28.15 -38.01
CA THR A 271 -15.64 -28.97 -38.66
C THR A 271 -15.33 -30.46 -38.66
N LYS A 272 -14.05 -30.87 -38.59
CA LYS A 272 -13.65 -32.28 -38.47
C LYS A 272 -13.77 -32.85 -37.05
N GLN A 273 -13.89 -32.02 -36.01
CA GLN A 273 -13.95 -32.45 -34.60
C GLN A 273 -15.36 -32.76 -34.06
N LYS A 274 -16.38 -32.88 -34.91
CA LYS A 274 -17.63 -33.55 -34.52
C LYS A 274 -17.69 -34.92 -35.20
N PRO A 275 -17.59 -36.00 -34.41
CA PRO A 275 -18.77 -36.86 -34.23
C PRO A 275 -19.02 -37.37 -32.79
N ASP A 276 -20.29 -37.74 -32.59
CA ASP A 276 -20.93 -38.64 -31.61
C ASP A 276 -21.27 -38.18 -30.18
N GLY A 277 -22.58 -37.98 -29.97
CA GLY A 277 -23.35 -38.80 -29.04
C GLY A 277 -23.82 -38.17 -27.73
N TYR A 278 -24.96 -37.46 -27.73
CA TYR A 278 -26.10 -37.78 -26.83
C TYR A 278 -27.37 -37.06 -27.29
N SER A 279 -28.45 -37.84 -27.43
CA SER A 279 -29.81 -37.39 -27.69
C SER A 279 -30.46 -36.96 -26.38
N SER A 280 -30.99 -35.73 -26.34
CA SER A 280 -32.13 -35.39 -25.49
C SER A 280 -32.94 -34.30 -26.19
N ASP A 281 -33.95 -34.79 -26.89
CA ASP A 281 -35.27 -34.20 -27.13
C ASP A 281 -35.61 -32.99 -26.27
N GLU A 282 -35.68 -31.80 -26.88
CA GLU A 282 -36.72 -30.79 -26.63
C GLU A 282 -36.91 -30.01 -27.94
N GLY A 283 -38.03 -30.27 -28.63
CA GLY A 283 -38.37 -29.62 -29.88
C GLY A 283 -39.02 -28.25 -29.69
N VAL A 284 -38.68 -27.29 -30.56
CA VAL A 284 -39.60 -26.26 -31.07
C VAL A 284 -39.19 -25.83 -32.49
N ALA A 285 -40.07 -26.18 -33.44
CA ALA A 285 -40.44 -25.56 -34.72
C ALA A 285 -39.38 -25.11 -35.75
N ASP A 286 -39.31 -25.92 -36.83
CA ASP A 286 -38.77 -25.60 -38.14
C ASP A 286 -39.53 -24.45 -38.85
N VAL A 287 -38.77 -23.51 -39.44
CA VAL A 287 -39.22 -22.73 -40.61
C VAL A 287 -38.15 -22.86 -41.71
N ALA A 288 -38.48 -23.75 -42.66
CA ALA A 288 -38.05 -23.86 -44.06
C ALA A 288 -36.66 -23.32 -44.48
N SER A 289 -35.75 -24.24 -44.79
CA SER A 289 -34.70 -24.04 -45.80
C SER A 289 -35.24 -24.39 -47.19
N PRO A 290 -34.95 -23.63 -48.26
CA PRO A 290 -34.98 -24.16 -49.60
C PRO A 290 -33.62 -24.78 -49.94
N THR A 291 -33.66 -26.10 -50.17
CA THR A 291 -32.96 -26.83 -51.24
C THR A 291 -31.61 -26.29 -51.73
N ARG A 292 -30.55 -27.02 -51.37
CA ARG A 292 -29.27 -27.05 -52.09
C ARG A 292 -29.47 -27.62 -53.49
N GLU A 293 -29.30 -26.78 -54.51
CA GLU A 293 -28.89 -27.25 -55.83
C GLU A 293 -27.37 -27.36 -55.89
N THR A 294 -26.92 -28.54 -56.29
CA THR A 294 -25.56 -28.87 -56.66
C THR A 294 -25.17 -28.17 -57.96
N SER A 295 -24.40 -27.09 -57.88
CA SER A 295 -23.65 -26.56 -59.01
C SER A 295 -22.15 -26.78 -58.79
N ARG A 296 -21.63 -27.79 -59.50
CA ARG A 296 -20.21 -27.91 -59.81
C ARG A 296 -19.82 -26.66 -60.59
N VAL A 297 -18.89 -25.87 -60.06
CA VAL A 297 -18.16 -24.87 -60.85
C VAL A 297 -16.69 -25.25 -60.80
N ASN A 298 -16.26 -25.97 -61.84
CA ASN A 298 -14.92 -25.81 -62.37
C ASN A 298 -14.84 -24.37 -62.87
N GLY A 299 -14.06 -23.55 -62.16
CA GLY A 299 -13.77 -22.17 -62.54
C GLY A 299 -12.27 -22.05 -62.70
N ASP A 300 -11.84 -22.07 -63.96
CA ASP A 300 -10.52 -21.73 -64.45
C ASP A 300 -10.02 -20.44 -63.78
N VAL A 301 -8.77 -20.46 -63.31
CA VAL A 301 -8.10 -19.24 -62.83
C VAL A 301 -7.61 -18.52 -64.08
N THR A 302 -8.47 -17.70 -64.68
CA THR A 302 -8.04 -16.76 -65.69
C THR A 302 -7.14 -15.72 -65.04
N ASP A 303 -5.90 -15.69 -65.51
CA ASP A 303 -4.99 -14.54 -65.40
C ASP A 303 -5.79 -13.27 -65.73
N GLN A 304 -5.91 -12.38 -64.76
CA GLN A 304 -6.19 -10.97 -65.04
C GLN A 304 -4.86 -10.25 -65.05
N ASP A 305 -4.45 -9.98 -66.30
CA ASP A 305 -3.34 -9.14 -66.69
C ASP A 305 -3.29 -7.85 -65.86
N THR A 306 -2.08 -7.58 -65.38
CA THR A 306 -1.75 -6.32 -64.71
C THR A 306 -1.58 -5.27 -65.81
N GLU A 307 -2.52 -4.33 -65.92
CA GLU A 307 -2.36 -3.15 -66.79
C GLU A 307 -1.10 -2.37 -66.37
N MET A 308 -0.24 -2.10 -67.36
CA MET A 308 0.90 -1.20 -67.25
C MET A 308 0.39 0.23 -67.06
N ILE A 309 0.79 0.86 -65.95
CA ILE A 309 0.63 2.30 -65.74
C ILE A 309 2.02 2.94 -65.88
N ASP A 310 2.06 3.98 -66.72
CA ASP A 310 3.22 4.77 -67.10
C ASP A 310 4.07 5.27 -65.93
N ALA A 311 5.38 5.28 -66.20
CA ALA A 311 6.38 5.90 -65.36
C ALA A 311 6.28 7.43 -65.47
N ASP A 312 5.93 8.10 -64.36
CA ASP A 312 6.51 9.38 -63.96
C ASP A 312 5.93 9.86 -62.62
N THR A 313 6.59 9.52 -61.51
CA THR A 313 6.91 10.43 -60.39
C THR A 313 7.61 9.66 -59.28
N ALA A 314 8.91 9.92 -59.13
CA ALA A 314 9.71 9.40 -58.02
C ALA A 314 9.37 10.14 -56.72
N SER A 315 8.72 9.47 -55.77
CA SER A 315 8.95 9.71 -54.34
C SER A 315 8.57 8.51 -53.46
N THR A 316 9.60 7.92 -52.84
CA THR A 316 9.56 6.97 -51.69
C THR A 316 8.87 5.61 -51.89
N SER A 317 9.71 4.61 -52.12
CA SER A 317 9.40 3.17 -52.15
C SER A 317 8.72 2.67 -50.85
N SER A 318 7.40 2.44 -50.88
CA SER A 318 6.73 1.65 -49.83
C SER A 318 6.41 0.26 -50.37
N SER A 319 7.03 -0.77 -49.79
CA SER A 319 6.68 -2.18 -50.05
C SER A 319 5.18 -2.42 -49.81
N PRO A 320 4.46 -3.23 -50.60
CA PRO A 320 3.04 -3.50 -50.36
C PRO A 320 2.84 -4.17 -48.98
N GLN A 321 2.08 -3.51 -48.11
CA GLN A 321 1.76 -3.94 -46.73
C GLN A 321 0.31 -4.43 -46.66
N ARG A 322 0.10 -5.66 -46.17
CA ARG A 322 -1.23 -6.26 -45.98
C ARG A 322 -1.69 -6.08 -44.53
N TYR A 323 -2.92 -5.62 -44.32
CA TYR A 323 -3.52 -5.59 -42.97
C TYR A 323 -3.88 -7.00 -42.51
N ILE A 324 -3.52 -7.36 -41.27
CA ILE A 324 -3.92 -8.63 -40.64
C ILE A 324 -5.00 -8.37 -39.59
N SER A 325 -6.12 -9.07 -39.71
CA SER A 325 -7.19 -9.03 -38.73
C SER A 325 -6.78 -9.68 -37.40
N ALA A 326 -7.35 -9.22 -36.28
CA ALA A 326 -7.10 -9.83 -34.97
C ALA A 326 -7.54 -11.31 -34.90
N MET A 327 -8.55 -11.70 -35.67
CA MET A 327 -8.98 -13.09 -35.80
C MET A 327 -7.88 -13.98 -36.40
N GLU A 328 -7.22 -13.51 -37.45
CA GLU A 328 -6.14 -14.24 -38.10
C GLU A 328 -4.91 -14.35 -37.19
N VAL A 329 -4.55 -13.27 -36.47
CA VAL A 329 -3.47 -13.32 -35.47
C VAL A 329 -3.80 -14.32 -34.36
N ARG A 330 -5.04 -14.35 -33.87
CA ARG A 330 -5.48 -15.34 -32.88
C ARG A 330 -5.33 -16.77 -33.40
N ALA A 331 -5.73 -17.04 -34.64
CA ALA A 331 -5.60 -18.35 -35.26
C ALA A 331 -4.13 -18.80 -35.37
N ARG A 332 -3.24 -17.92 -35.82
CA ARG A 332 -1.79 -18.21 -35.93
C ARG A 332 -1.16 -18.49 -34.55
N LEU A 333 -1.51 -17.71 -33.53
CA LEU A 333 -1.03 -17.95 -32.16
C LEU A 333 -1.58 -19.24 -31.55
N ASN A 334 -2.79 -19.66 -31.92
CA ASN A 334 -3.36 -20.92 -31.45
C ASN A 334 -2.61 -22.14 -32.01
N GLU A 335 -2.23 -22.08 -33.30
CA GLU A 335 -1.37 -23.11 -33.91
C GLU A 335 -0.01 -23.20 -33.18
N LEU A 336 0.58 -22.04 -32.81
CA LEU A 336 1.83 -21.98 -32.04
C LEU A 336 1.70 -22.59 -30.64
N PHE A 337 0.68 -22.19 -29.89
CA PHE A 337 0.49 -22.63 -28.51
C PHE A 337 0.21 -24.14 -28.45
N THR A 338 -0.52 -24.67 -29.43
CA THR A 338 -0.79 -26.11 -29.53
C THR A 338 0.49 -26.91 -29.80
N LYS A 339 1.39 -26.38 -30.64
CA LYS A 339 2.65 -27.06 -30.98
C LYS A 339 3.67 -27.00 -29.84
N GLU A 340 3.84 -25.83 -29.22
CA GLU A 340 4.89 -25.56 -28.21
C GLU A 340 4.32 -25.51 -26.78
N GLN A 341 3.31 -26.33 -26.49
CA GLN A 341 2.52 -26.25 -25.26
C GLN A 341 3.35 -26.41 -23.98
N GLU A 342 4.38 -27.25 -24.01
CA GLU A 342 5.26 -27.50 -22.87
C GLU A 342 5.99 -26.22 -22.44
N LEU A 343 6.74 -25.60 -23.35
CA LEU A 343 7.46 -24.36 -23.09
C LEU A 343 6.51 -23.21 -22.73
N VAL A 344 5.40 -23.07 -23.44
CA VAL A 344 4.41 -22.00 -23.17
C VAL A 344 3.80 -22.18 -21.77
N SER A 345 3.51 -23.41 -21.36
CA SER A 345 3.00 -23.69 -20.01
C SER A 345 4.01 -23.28 -18.94
N LEU A 346 5.29 -23.59 -19.15
CA LEU A 346 6.37 -23.23 -18.25
C LEU A 346 6.67 -21.74 -18.25
N LEU A 347 6.39 -21.01 -19.32
CA LEU A 347 6.57 -19.55 -19.40
C LEU A 347 5.53 -18.82 -18.53
N TYR A 348 4.25 -19.15 -18.72
CA TYR A 348 3.12 -18.47 -18.08
C TYR A 348 2.80 -18.99 -16.67
N ASN A 349 3.14 -20.24 -16.35
CA ASN A 349 2.93 -20.80 -15.02
C ASN A 349 4.25 -20.85 -14.24
N ALA A 350 4.31 -20.07 -13.14
CA ALA A 350 5.45 -20.09 -12.23
C ALA A 350 5.42 -21.29 -11.26
N LYS A 351 4.26 -21.93 -11.12
CA LYS A 351 4.05 -23.11 -10.27
C LYS A 351 4.02 -24.37 -11.15
N PRO A 352 4.43 -25.53 -10.60
CA PRO A 352 4.32 -26.78 -11.32
C PRO A 352 2.84 -27.10 -11.64
N PRO A 353 2.54 -27.65 -12.82
CA PRO A 353 1.18 -27.97 -13.22
C PRO A 353 0.60 -29.07 -12.31
N THR A 354 -0.63 -28.89 -11.86
CA THR A 354 -1.41 -29.92 -11.16
C THR A 354 -2.35 -30.63 -12.13
N ARG A 355 -2.94 -31.76 -11.72
CA ARG A 355 -3.98 -32.46 -12.51
C ARG A 355 -5.18 -31.59 -12.91
N SER A 356 -5.43 -30.49 -12.19
CA SER A 356 -6.50 -29.52 -12.50
C SER A 356 -6.02 -28.30 -13.29
N SER A 357 -4.73 -28.23 -13.66
CA SER A 357 -4.17 -27.10 -14.40
C SER A 357 -4.70 -27.11 -15.83
N THR A 358 -5.33 -26.01 -16.24
CA THR A 358 -5.83 -25.84 -17.60
C THR A 358 -4.67 -25.58 -18.57
N LYS A 359 -4.83 -26.05 -19.81
CA LYS A 359 -3.86 -25.74 -20.87
C LYS A 359 -3.87 -24.24 -21.16
N VAL A 360 -2.68 -23.68 -21.32
CA VAL A 360 -2.51 -22.26 -21.64
C VAL A 360 -2.96 -22.00 -23.08
N THR A 361 -3.92 -21.10 -23.29
CA THR A 361 -4.43 -20.72 -24.61
C THR A 361 -4.04 -19.27 -24.95
N PRO A 362 -3.97 -18.90 -26.25
CA PRO A 362 -3.67 -17.53 -26.67
C PRO A 362 -4.82 -16.55 -26.39
N ASP A 363 -5.98 -17.02 -25.92
CA ASP A 363 -7.15 -16.18 -25.64
C ASP A 363 -6.87 -15.10 -24.59
N MET A 364 -5.85 -15.27 -23.73
CA MET A 364 -5.41 -14.23 -22.79
C MET A 364 -5.00 -12.90 -23.46
N PHE A 365 -4.62 -12.95 -24.74
CA PHE A 365 -4.22 -11.77 -25.51
C PHE A 365 -5.38 -11.07 -26.21
N PHE A 366 -6.57 -11.69 -26.22
CA PHE A 366 -7.72 -11.22 -26.97
C PHE A 366 -8.95 -11.08 -26.08
N LEU A 367 -9.75 -10.06 -26.33
CA LEU A 367 -11.05 -9.86 -25.70
C LEU A 367 -12.13 -10.17 -26.72
N THR A 368 -13.00 -11.13 -26.40
CA THR A 368 -14.24 -11.40 -27.15
C THR A 368 -15.48 -10.96 -26.38
N THR A 369 -15.35 -10.84 -25.06
CA THR A 369 -16.42 -10.49 -24.12
C THR A 369 -15.86 -9.53 -23.10
N ILE A 370 -16.54 -8.41 -22.88
CA ILE A 370 -16.16 -7.41 -21.88
C ILE A 370 -17.14 -7.50 -20.71
N LEU A 371 -16.62 -7.62 -19.50
CA LEU A 371 -17.42 -7.59 -18.28
C LEU A 371 -17.86 -6.15 -17.99
N VAL A 372 -19.14 -5.94 -17.71
CA VAL A 372 -19.70 -4.66 -17.28
C VAL A 372 -19.86 -4.69 -15.76
N PRO A 373 -19.21 -3.78 -15.01
CA PRO A 373 -19.35 -3.73 -13.56
C PRO A 373 -20.80 -3.46 -13.13
N PRO A 374 -21.23 -4.00 -11.98
CA PRO A 374 -22.53 -3.70 -11.37
C PRO A 374 -22.84 -2.21 -11.23
N ASN A 375 -24.12 -1.87 -11.16
CA ASN A 375 -24.60 -0.48 -11.03
C ASN A 375 -24.03 0.21 -9.77
N ARG A 376 -23.85 -0.53 -8.67
CA ARG A 376 -23.25 -0.02 -7.41
C ARG A 376 -21.84 0.57 -7.59
N TYR A 377 -21.07 0.08 -8.56
CA TYR A 377 -19.73 0.58 -8.86
C TYR A 377 -19.72 1.67 -9.95
N ARG A 378 -20.88 1.96 -10.54
CA ARG A 378 -21.11 3.01 -11.54
C ARG A 378 -22.30 3.86 -11.08
N PRO A 379 -22.22 4.56 -9.93
CA PRO A 379 -23.34 5.35 -9.44
C PRO A 379 -23.65 6.52 -10.38
N GLU A 380 -24.89 6.97 -10.39
CA GLU A 380 -25.30 8.17 -11.10
C GLU A 380 -24.58 9.42 -10.58
N ALA A 381 -24.24 10.34 -11.48
CA ALA A 381 -23.67 11.62 -11.12
C ALA A 381 -24.82 12.62 -10.98
N ARG A 382 -25.12 13.03 -9.74
CA ARG A 382 -26.15 14.05 -9.46
C ARG A 382 -25.51 15.44 -9.47
N THR A 383 -25.90 16.26 -10.45
CA THR A 383 -25.47 17.68 -10.53
C THR A 383 -26.64 18.54 -10.06
N GLY A 384 -26.84 18.60 -8.74
CA GLY A 384 -28.02 19.25 -8.12
C GLY A 384 -29.18 18.28 -7.85
N GLU A 385 -30.33 18.81 -7.41
CA GLU A 385 -31.50 17.99 -7.03
C GLU A 385 -32.29 17.45 -8.24
N SER A 386 -32.26 18.13 -9.38
CA SER A 386 -33.14 17.82 -10.53
C SER A 386 -32.43 17.22 -11.75
N GLU A 387 -31.09 17.24 -11.81
CA GLU A 387 -30.33 16.70 -12.95
C GLU A 387 -29.57 15.43 -12.57
N ILE A 388 -30.13 14.29 -12.96
CA ILE A 388 -29.47 12.99 -12.90
C ILE A 388 -28.70 12.78 -14.20
N SER A 389 -27.37 12.76 -14.09
CA SER A 389 -26.50 12.40 -15.20
C SER A 389 -25.91 11.01 -15.00
N GLU A 390 -25.54 10.36 -16.10
CA GLU A 390 -24.93 9.04 -16.04
C GLU A 390 -23.51 9.06 -15.45
N ALA A 391 -23.04 7.91 -14.97
CA ALA A 391 -21.65 7.78 -14.58
C ALA A 391 -20.73 8.08 -15.77
N GLN A 392 -19.70 8.90 -15.56
CA GLN A 392 -18.72 9.25 -16.61
C GLN A 392 -18.12 8.02 -17.30
N GLN A 393 -17.95 6.90 -16.57
CA GLN A 393 -17.42 5.64 -17.12
C GLN A 393 -18.35 4.99 -18.16
N ASN A 394 -19.66 5.26 -18.11
CA ASN A 394 -20.62 4.67 -19.05
C ASN A 394 -20.40 5.17 -20.48
N SER A 395 -19.87 6.39 -20.66
CA SER A 395 -19.53 6.93 -21.97
C SER A 395 -18.60 6.00 -22.77
N LEU A 396 -17.63 5.37 -22.11
CA LEU A 396 -16.67 4.43 -22.71
C LEU A 396 -17.37 3.14 -23.17
N TYR A 397 -18.28 2.61 -22.36
CA TYR A 397 -19.07 1.42 -22.73
C TYR A 397 -20.06 1.71 -23.86
N LYS A 398 -20.68 2.90 -23.89
CA LYS A 398 -21.57 3.32 -24.99
C LYS A 398 -20.83 3.37 -26.32
N ASN A 399 -19.61 3.90 -26.35
CA ASN A 399 -18.80 3.94 -27.56
C ASN A 399 -18.49 2.52 -28.08
N ILE A 400 -18.22 1.57 -27.19
CA ILE A 400 -18.02 0.16 -27.54
C ILE A 400 -19.30 -0.45 -28.10
N LEU A 401 -20.46 -0.22 -27.46
CA LEU A 401 -21.76 -0.73 -27.92
C LEU A 401 -22.12 -0.19 -29.31
N ARG A 402 -21.91 1.12 -29.55
CA ARG A 402 -22.09 1.74 -30.87
C ARG A 402 -21.16 1.11 -31.91
N GLY A 403 -19.88 0.91 -31.58
CA GLY A 403 -18.92 0.23 -32.47
C GLY A 403 -19.34 -1.20 -32.82
N CYS A 404 -19.86 -1.95 -31.84
CA CYS A 404 -20.39 -3.30 -32.06
C CYS A 404 -21.61 -3.28 -33.00
N GLY A 405 -22.54 -2.33 -32.82
CA GLY A 405 -23.70 -2.15 -33.70
C GLY A 405 -23.30 -1.81 -35.14
N THR A 406 -22.32 -0.94 -35.33
CA THR A 406 -21.78 -0.59 -36.66
C THR A 406 -21.19 -1.82 -37.37
N ILE A 407 -20.38 -2.62 -36.67
CA ILE A 407 -19.80 -3.85 -37.24
C ILE A 407 -20.89 -4.86 -37.60
N ALA A 408 -21.89 -5.05 -36.72
CA ALA A 408 -22.99 -5.99 -37.00
C ALA A 408 -23.80 -5.56 -38.25
N ARG A 409 -24.04 -4.25 -38.41
CA ARG A 409 -24.70 -3.71 -39.62
C ARG A 409 -23.85 -3.95 -40.88
N LEU A 410 -22.57 -3.59 -40.85
CA LEU A 410 -21.66 -3.78 -41.98
C LEU A 410 -21.48 -5.26 -42.35
N HIS A 411 -21.49 -6.17 -41.37
CA HIS A 411 -21.37 -7.60 -41.63
C HIS A 411 -22.58 -8.15 -42.39
N ARG A 412 -23.79 -7.70 -42.06
CA ARG A 412 -25.01 -8.05 -42.79
C ARG A 412 -24.99 -7.50 -44.22
N GLU A 413 -24.55 -6.26 -44.40
CA GLU A 413 -24.38 -5.65 -45.74
C GLU A 413 -23.32 -6.39 -46.60
N LEU A 414 -22.28 -6.96 -45.96
CA LEU A 414 -21.27 -7.79 -46.61
C LEU A 414 -21.83 -9.14 -47.10
N GLN A 415 -22.78 -9.74 -46.36
CA GLN A 415 -23.46 -10.97 -46.80
C GLN A 415 -24.40 -10.72 -47.98
N GLU A 416 -24.89 -9.49 -48.15
CA GLU A 416 -25.75 -9.04 -49.24
C GLU A 416 -24.94 -8.48 -50.45
N GLU A 417 -23.65 -8.83 -50.55
CA GLU A 417 -22.68 -8.49 -51.62
C GLU A 417 -22.42 -6.98 -51.88
N LYS A 418 -22.79 -6.08 -50.95
CA LYS A 418 -22.75 -4.62 -51.19
C LYS A 418 -21.64 -3.83 -50.48
N ALA A 419 -20.61 -4.45 -49.91
CA ALA A 419 -19.65 -3.72 -49.07
C ALA A 419 -18.15 -4.01 -49.33
N ASP A 420 -17.39 -2.92 -49.29
CA ASP A 420 -15.94 -2.84 -49.37
C ASP A 420 -15.29 -3.36 -48.07
N VAL A 421 -14.41 -4.37 -48.17
CA VAL A 421 -13.69 -5.02 -47.06
C VAL A 421 -12.90 -3.99 -46.22
N ASN A 422 -12.48 -2.88 -46.85
CA ASN A 422 -11.79 -1.79 -46.15
C ASN A 422 -12.64 -1.12 -45.07
N ARG A 423 -13.96 -0.98 -45.29
CA ARG A 423 -14.87 -0.39 -44.28
C ARG A 423 -14.99 -1.27 -43.04
N MET A 424 -14.99 -2.60 -43.22
CA MET A 424 -15.00 -3.55 -42.10
C MET A 424 -13.69 -3.50 -41.30
N HIS A 425 -12.55 -3.35 -41.98
CA HIS A 425 -11.25 -3.17 -41.32
C HIS A 425 -11.16 -1.86 -40.54
N GLN A 426 -11.72 -0.77 -41.08
CA GLN A 426 -11.81 0.51 -40.37
C GLN A 426 -12.69 0.42 -39.13
N ALA A 427 -13.90 -0.15 -39.24
CA ALA A 427 -14.80 -0.32 -38.10
C ALA A 427 -14.19 -1.22 -37.01
N SER A 428 -13.43 -2.25 -37.38
CA SER A 428 -12.70 -3.09 -36.43
C SER A 428 -11.59 -2.32 -35.69
N ALA A 429 -10.92 -1.38 -36.36
CA ALA A 429 -9.93 -0.51 -35.74
C ALA A 429 -10.56 0.50 -34.77
N GLU A 430 -11.70 1.10 -35.13
CA GLU A 430 -12.45 2.01 -34.26
C GLU A 430 -12.98 1.31 -32.99
N LEU A 431 -13.42 0.05 -33.11
CA LEU A 431 -13.79 -0.78 -31.97
C LEU A 431 -12.58 -1.02 -31.05
N GLN A 432 -11.41 -1.34 -31.62
CA GLN A 432 -10.17 -1.50 -30.86
C GLN A 432 -9.77 -0.22 -30.13
N GLU A 433 -9.92 0.96 -30.76
CA GLU A 433 -9.66 2.25 -30.13
C GLU A 433 -10.59 2.52 -28.94
N SER A 434 -11.88 2.18 -29.09
CA SER A 434 -12.87 2.31 -28.02
C SER A 434 -12.54 1.40 -26.82
N VAL A 435 -12.09 0.17 -27.07
CA VAL A 435 -11.65 -0.76 -26.01
C VAL A 435 -10.32 -0.31 -25.39
N ASN A 436 -9.41 0.24 -26.19
CA ASN A 436 -8.18 0.84 -25.67
C ASN A 436 -8.50 1.98 -24.70
N ALA A 437 -9.46 2.86 -25.04
CA ALA A 437 -9.90 3.95 -24.18
C ALA A 437 -10.44 3.48 -22.82
N LEU A 438 -11.18 2.36 -22.80
CA LEU A 438 -11.71 1.77 -21.57
C LEU A 438 -10.60 1.32 -20.61
N ILE A 439 -9.56 0.66 -21.13
CA ILE A 439 -8.51 0.04 -20.31
C ILE A 439 -7.38 1.03 -20.01
N ASP A 440 -6.80 1.66 -21.04
CA ASP A 440 -5.65 2.55 -20.94
C ASP A 440 -5.78 3.73 -21.91
N LYS A 441 -6.14 4.90 -21.37
CA LYS A 441 -6.27 6.16 -22.12
C LYS A 441 -5.01 6.51 -22.92
N ASN A 442 -3.82 6.19 -22.42
CA ASN A 442 -2.56 6.55 -23.09
C ASN A 442 -2.27 5.71 -24.35
N LYS A 443 -2.94 4.56 -24.49
CA LYS A 443 -2.80 3.67 -25.66
C LYS A 443 -3.78 4.01 -26.79
N ASN A 444 -4.69 4.95 -26.55
CA ASN A 444 -5.61 5.45 -27.57
C ASN A 444 -4.85 6.41 -28.51
N PRO A 445 -4.97 6.27 -29.85
CA PRO A 445 -4.33 7.15 -30.82
C PRO A 445 -4.83 8.60 -30.81
N VAL A 446 -5.99 8.90 -30.22
CA VAL A 446 -6.55 10.25 -30.12
C VAL A 446 -5.66 11.12 -29.21
N GLN A 447 -5.15 12.23 -29.74
CA GLN A 447 -4.28 13.20 -29.05
C GLN A 447 -4.91 14.61 -29.06
N GLY A 448 -4.39 15.53 -28.24
CA GLY A 448 -4.83 16.93 -28.20
C GLY A 448 -6.08 17.20 -27.34
N ALA A 449 -6.86 18.22 -27.70
CA ALA A 449 -8.05 18.66 -26.93
C ALA A 449 -9.12 17.55 -26.80
N ALA A 450 -9.29 16.74 -27.85
CA ALA A 450 -10.19 15.58 -27.84
C ALA A 450 -9.74 14.49 -26.84
N ALA A 451 -8.43 14.30 -26.65
CA ALA A 451 -7.89 13.35 -25.68
C ALA A 451 -8.05 13.83 -24.22
N LYS A 452 -8.03 15.15 -23.99
CA LYS A 452 -8.28 15.74 -22.67
C LYS A 452 -9.75 15.62 -22.26
N ARG A 453 -10.67 15.64 -23.23
CA ARG A 453 -12.11 15.37 -23.04
C ARG A 453 -12.42 13.90 -22.77
N ASN A 454 -11.58 12.97 -23.23
CA ASN A 454 -11.76 11.55 -22.93
C ASN A 454 -11.53 11.26 -21.44
N GLU A 455 -12.42 10.46 -20.86
CA GLU A 455 -12.33 10.07 -19.46
C GLU A 455 -11.16 9.14 -19.15
N ASP A 456 -10.77 9.10 -17.89
CA ASP A 456 -9.70 8.21 -17.43
C ASP A 456 -10.13 6.73 -17.46
N GLY A 457 -9.32 5.90 -18.13
CA GLY A 457 -9.50 4.46 -18.21
C GLY A 457 -9.23 3.75 -16.88
N ILE A 458 -9.47 2.43 -16.86
CA ILE A 458 -9.34 1.60 -15.65
C ILE A 458 -7.92 1.68 -15.08
N LYS A 459 -6.89 1.63 -15.91
CA LYS A 459 -5.48 1.69 -15.47
C LYS A 459 -5.16 3.00 -14.74
N GLN A 460 -5.61 4.14 -15.27
CA GLN A 460 -5.37 5.46 -14.69
C GLN A 460 -6.00 5.59 -13.29
N LYS A 461 -7.15 4.97 -13.05
CA LYS A 461 -7.82 4.94 -11.73
C LYS A 461 -7.05 4.10 -10.69
N LEU A 462 -6.23 3.14 -11.14
CA LEU A 462 -5.45 2.27 -10.28
C LEU A 462 -4.06 2.86 -9.92
N GLU A 463 -3.35 3.44 -10.89
CA GLU A 463 -1.92 3.76 -10.77
C GLU A 463 -1.57 5.12 -10.15
N LYS A 464 -2.47 6.12 -10.21
CA LYS A 464 -2.17 7.48 -9.73
C LYS A 464 -1.82 7.50 -8.23
N LYS A 465 -1.17 8.58 -7.75
CA LYS A 465 -0.98 8.81 -6.30
C LYS A 465 -2.31 8.80 -5.55
N GLU A 466 -3.33 9.37 -6.20
CA GLU A 466 -4.72 9.35 -5.75
C GLU A 466 -5.50 8.10 -6.19
N GLY A 467 -4.83 7.13 -6.81
CA GLY A 467 -5.41 5.89 -7.29
C GLY A 467 -5.80 4.94 -6.16
N LEU A 468 -6.56 3.90 -6.52
CA LEU A 468 -7.21 2.99 -5.59
C LEU A 468 -6.26 2.37 -4.55
N PHE A 469 -5.09 1.86 -4.98
CA PHE A 469 -4.17 1.14 -4.10
C PHE A 469 -3.63 2.03 -2.98
N ARG A 470 -3.17 3.24 -3.29
CA ARG A 470 -2.54 4.12 -2.29
C ARG A 470 -3.57 4.86 -1.43
N LYS A 471 -4.63 5.40 -2.05
CA LYS A 471 -5.58 6.30 -1.39
C LYS A 471 -6.68 5.58 -0.61
N ASN A 472 -7.06 4.37 -1.05
CA ASN A 472 -8.22 3.63 -0.51
C ASN A 472 -7.88 2.23 0.02
N MET A 473 -6.72 1.65 -0.30
CA MET A 473 -6.29 0.37 0.30
C MET A 473 -5.24 0.59 1.39
N MET A 474 -4.12 1.24 1.08
CA MET A 474 -3.03 1.49 2.03
C MET A 474 -3.39 2.60 3.03
N GLY A 475 -3.84 3.76 2.54
CA GLY A 475 -4.48 4.79 3.34
C GLY A 475 -5.99 4.63 3.30
N LYS A 476 -6.67 4.88 4.43
CA LYS A 476 -8.13 4.96 4.50
C LYS A 476 -8.54 6.07 5.46
N ARG A 477 -9.69 6.68 5.19
CA ARG A 477 -10.39 7.44 6.22
C ARG A 477 -11.00 6.44 7.20
N VAL A 478 -10.86 6.72 8.49
CA VAL A 478 -11.31 5.84 9.57
C VAL A 478 -12.43 6.49 10.35
N ASN A 479 -13.32 5.67 10.90
CA ASN A 479 -14.31 6.09 11.89
C ASN A 479 -13.65 6.22 13.26
N TYR A 480 -14.38 6.77 14.25
CA TYR A 480 -13.94 6.90 15.64
C TYR A 480 -12.58 7.62 15.78
N ALA A 481 -12.45 8.74 15.07
CA ALA A 481 -11.29 9.61 15.15
C ALA A 481 -11.73 11.08 15.27
N ALA A 482 -10.85 11.90 15.85
CA ALA A 482 -11.03 13.34 16.00
C ALA A 482 -9.73 14.07 15.64
N ARG A 483 -9.82 15.38 15.41
CA ARG A 483 -8.68 16.26 15.18
C ARG A 483 -8.93 17.60 15.86
N SER A 484 -7.91 18.16 16.50
CA SER A 484 -7.94 19.52 17.06
C SER A 484 -6.53 20.08 17.16
N VAL A 485 -6.46 21.39 17.39
CA VAL A 485 -5.25 22.08 17.81
C VAL A 485 -4.83 21.57 19.18
N ILE A 486 -3.53 21.43 19.40
CA ILE A 486 -2.98 21.08 20.71
C ILE A 486 -2.66 22.32 21.55
N SER A 487 -2.80 22.21 22.86
CA SER A 487 -2.43 23.24 23.81
C SER A 487 -1.65 22.62 24.96
N PRO A 488 -0.68 23.33 25.56
CA PRO A 488 0.13 22.78 26.63
C PRO A 488 -0.67 22.62 27.93
N ASP A 489 -0.31 21.62 28.73
CA ASP A 489 -0.79 21.45 30.11
C ASP A 489 0.24 20.68 30.98
N PRO A 490 0.83 21.31 32.02
CA PRO A 490 1.75 20.65 32.95
C PRO A 490 1.07 19.79 34.04
N ASN A 491 -0.26 19.87 34.20
CA ASN A 491 -0.96 19.25 35.32
C ASN A 491 -1.49 17.83 35.03
N ILE A 492 -1.55 17.46 33.75
CA ILE A 492 -1.86 16.11 33.30
C ILE A 492 -0.62 15.22 33.38
N GLU A 493 -0.80 13.91 33.47
CA GLU A 493 0.36 13.00 33.43
C GLU A 493 1.06 13.05 32.07
N THR A 494 2.34 12.71 32.06
CA THR A 494 3.12 12.71 30.81
C THR A 494 2.63 11.68 29.79
N ASN A 495 1.91 10.64 30.22
CA ASN A 495 1.30 9.62 29.36
C ASN A 495 -0.19 9.85 29.12
N GLU A 496 -0.74 10.96 29.62
CA GLU A 496 -2.13 11.34 29.43
C GLU A 496 -2.29 12.38 28.31
N ILE A 497 -3.50 12.39 27.74
CA ILE A 497 -3.96 13.45 26.86
C ILE A 497 -5.27 14.03 27.38
N GLY A 498 -5.33 15.35 27.46
CA GLY A 498 -6.53 16.07 27.83
C GLY A 498 -7.51 16.13 26.68
N VAL A 499 -8.67 15.52 26.85
CA VAL A 499 -9.72 15.43 25.83
C VAL A 499 -10.85 16.39 26.15
N PRO A 500 -11.28 17.24 25.20
CA PRO A 500 -12.39 18.15 25.43
C PRO A 500 -13.72 17.37 25.52
N PRO A 501 -14.71 17.86 26.29
CA PRO A 501 -15.98 17.15 26.48
C PRO A 501 -16.78 16.97 25.18
N VAL A 502 -16.52 17.82 24.18
CA VAL A 502 -17.11 17.72 22.84
C VAL A 502 -16.73 16.39 22.17
N PHE A 503 -15.47 16.00 22.25
CA PHE A 503 -15.02 14.72 21.71
C PHE A 503 -15.46 13.56 22.60
N ALA A 504 -15.38 13.71 23.91
CA ALA A 504 -15.72 12.66 24.85
C ALA A 504 -17.18 12.18 24.71
N LYS A 505 -18.13 13.08 24.41
CA LYS A 505 -19.54 12.75 24.19
C LYS A 505 -19.83 12.14 22.80
N LYS A 506 -18.95 12.33 21.82
CA LYS A 506 -19.16 11.86 20.44
C LYS A 506 -18.48 10.54 20.16
N LEU A 507 -17.26 10.36 20.67
CA LEU A 507 -16.52 9.11 20.54
C LEU A 507 -17.11 8.09 21.50
N THR A 508 -17.39 6.90 20.97
CA THR A 508 -18.01 5.81 21.72
C THR A 508 -17.21 4.52 21.61
N TYR A 509 -17.36 3.67 22.62
CA TYR A 509 -16.75 2.34 22.70
C TYR A 509 -17.85 1.28 22.86
N PRO A 510 -17.86 0.21 22.06
CA PRO A 510 -18.80 -0.90 22.21
C PRO A 510 -18.42 -1.77 23.42
N GLU A 511 -18.85 -1.39 24.62
CA GLU A 511 -18.59 -2.14 25.84
C GLU A 511 -19.60 -3.31 25.97
N PRO A 512 -19.15 -4.58 25.99
CA PRO A 512 -20.03 -5.71 26.26
C PRO A 512 -20.52 -5.68 27.72
N VAL A 513 -21.83 -5.81 27.92
CA VAL A 513 -22.40 -5.83 29.27
C VAL A 513 -22.15 -7.18 29.90
N THR A 514 -21.68 -7.15 31.14
CA THR A 514 -21.38 -8.31 31.99
C THR A 514 -21.81 -8.01 33.43
N SER A 515 -21.69 -8.99 34.33
CA SER A 515 -22.00 -8.80 35.74
C SER A 515 -21.10 -7.78 36.45
N HIS A 516 -19.83 -7.62 36.01
CA HIS A 516 -18.87 -6.73 36.68
C HIS A 516 -19.07 -5.25 36.32
N ASN A 517 -19.45 -4.94 35.07
CA ASN A 517 -19.62 -3.56 34.58
C ASN A 517 -21.09 -3.12 34.51
N PHE A 518 -22.05 -3.96 34.91
CA PHE A 518 -23.49 -3.68 34.78
C PHE A 518 -23.90 -2.34 35.39
N ARG A 519 -23.43 -2.03 36.61
CA ARG A 519 -23.79 -0.77 37.30
C ARG A 519 -23.30 0.46 36.55
N ASP A 520 -22.08 0.43 36.05
CA ASP A 520 -21.50 1.53 35.29
C ASP A 520 -22.23 1.73 33.96
N MET A 521 -22.56 0.62 33.27
CA MET A 521 -23.29 0.66 32.00
C MET A 521 -24.75 1.09 32.19
N GLN A 522 -25.39 0.65 33.26
CA GLN A 522 -26.74 1.08 33.65
C GLN A 522 -26.75 2.61 33.84
N GLN A 523 -25.79 3.16 34.60
CA GLN A 523 -25.68 4.60 34.80
C GLN A 523 -25.38 5.36 33.50
N ALA A 524 -24.53 4.80 32.63
CA ALA A 524 -24.22 5.39 31.33
C ALA A 524 -25.46 5.50 30.43
N VAL A 525 -26.30 4.46 30.39
CA VAL A 525 -27.57 4.46 29.64
C VAL A 525 -28.54 5.48 30.23
N ILE A 526 -28.67 5.55 31.57
CA ILE A 526 -29.54 6.54 32.25
C ILE A 526 -29.10 7.97 31.91
N ASN A 527 -27.79 8.24 31.92
CA ASN A 527 -27.24 9.56 31.57
C ASN A 527 -27.49 9.92 30.09
N GLY A 528 -27.49 8.93 29.19
CA GLY A 528 -27.74 9.10 27.75
C GLY A 528 -26.66 9.90 27.03
N VAL A 529 -27.05 10.56 25.93
CA VAL A 529 -26.10 11.14 24.96
C VAL A 529 -25.51 12.48 25.40
N ASP A 530 -26.27 13.31 26.10
CA ASP A 530 -25.86 14.70 26.37
C ASP A 530 -25.02 14.86 27.65
N LYS A 531 -25.21 13.97 28.64
CA LYS A 531 -24.50 13.99 29.92
C LYS A 531 -23.32 13.03 29.89
N TRP A 532 -22.12 13.55 30.19
CA TRP A 532 -20.91 12.75 30.34
C TRP A 532 -20.69 12.41 31.83
N PRO A 533 -20.29 11.18 32.20
CA PRO A 533 -20.14 9.98 31.37
C PRO A 533 -21.51 9.35 31.01
N GLY A 534 -21.72 8.98 29.76
CA GLY A 534 -23.02 8.56 29.23
C GLY A 534 -22.90 7.50 28.13
N ALA A 535 -23.95 7.30 27.35
CA ALA A 535 -23.99 6.34 26.25
C ALA A 535 -24.84 6.83 25.06
N PHE A 536 -24.44 6.44 23.86
CA PHE A 536 -25.09 6.85 22.62
C PHE A 536 -26.19 5.88 22.17
N ALA A 537 -25.92 4.58 22.22
CA ALA A 537 -26.81 3.53 21.72
C ALA A 537 -26.56 2.20 22.45
N ILE A 538 -27.52 1.29 22.34
CA ILE A 538 -27.44 -0.09 22.85
C ILE A 538 -27.56 -1.04 21.65
N GLU A 539 -26.67 -2.01 21.55
CA GLU A 539 -26.76 -3.12 20.59
C GLU A 539 -27.31 -4.35 21.29
N ASN A 540 -28.44 -4.86 20.81
CA ASN A 540 -29.04 -6.09 21.29
C ASN A 540 -28.29 -7.34 20.78
N GLU A 541 -28.62 -8.52 21.30
CA GLU A 541 -27.95 -9.80 20.95
C GLU A 541 -28.15 -10.19 19.47
N ASN A 542 -29.24 -9.70 18.86
CA ASN A 542 -29.55 -9.87 17.43
C ASN A 542 -28.77 -8.89 16.52
N GLY A 543 -28.00 -7.95 17.08
CA GLY A 543 -27.27 -6.92 16.34
C GLY A 543 -28.10 -5.67 16.01
N GLN A 544 -29.35 -5.58 16.48
CA GLN A 544 -30.17 -4.39 16.34
C GLN A 544 -29.65 -3.28 17.25
N ILE A 545 -29.46 -2.09 16.69
CA ILE A 545 -28.98 -0.91 17.41
C ILE A 545 -30.17 -0.04 17.79
N VAL A 546 -30.35 0.18 19.10
CA VAL A 546 -31.35 1.09 19.67
C VAL A 546 -30.65 2.41 20.04
N ASN A 547 -31.04 3.48 19.37
CA ASN A 547 -30.47 4.82 19.62
C ASN A 547 -31.12 5.48 20.85
N LEU A 548 -30.31 6.05 21.74
CA LEU A 548 -30.77 6.70 22.98
C LEU A 548 -31.12 8.18 22.81
N ARG A 549 -30.83 8.79 21.66
CA ARG A 549 -31.00 10.24 21.42
C ARG A 549 -32.44 10.73 21.58
N ASN A 550 -33.41 9.94 21.13
CA ASN A 550 -34.83 10.32 21.13
C ASN A 550 -35.62 9.66 22.27
N LYS A 551 -34.95 9.11 23.28
CA LYS A 551 -35.57 8.36 24.38
C LYS A 551 -35.69 9.23 25.65
N SER A 552 -36.84 9.13 26.32
CA SER A 552 -37.08 9.80 27.60
C SER A 552 -36.17 9.24 28.71
N VAL A 553 -36.13 9.89 29.87
CA VAL A 553 -35.37 9.35 31.03
C VAL A 553 -35.97 8.03 31.48
N ASP A 554 -37.30 7.93 31.54
CA ASP A 554 -38.01 6.72 31.98
C ASP A 554 -37.79 5.54 31.02
N ASP A 555 -37.84 5.79 29.71
CA ASP A 555 -37.50 4.80 28.69
C ASP A 555 -36.06 4.29 28.86
N ARG A 556 -35.12 5.20 29.14
CA ARG A 556 -33.71 4.85 29.36
C ARG A 556 -33.53 4.03 30.63
N VAL A 557 -34.23 4.34 31.72
CA VAL A 557 -34.21 3.54 32.96
C VAL A 557 -34.74 2.14 32.70
N SER A 558 -35.85 2.01 31.96
CA SER A 558 -36.41 0.71 31.57
C SER A 558 -35.41 -0.13 30.75
N LEU A 559 -34.78 0.48 29.74
CA LEU A 559 -33.75 -0.17 28.92
C LEU A 559 -32.50 -0.54 29.73
N ALA A 560 -32.06 0.34 30.64
CA ALA A 560 -30.89 0.13 31.50
C ALA A 560 -31.08 -1.07 32.44
N ASN A 561 -32.29 -1.26 32.98
CA ASN A 561 -32.63 -2.40 33.82
C ASN A 561 -32.68 -3.73 33.04
N GLN A 562 -32.86 -3.67 31.72
CA GLN A 562 -32.95 -4.85 30.85
C GLN A 562 -31.61 -5.24 30.20
N LEU A 563 -30.47 -4.62 30.56
CA LEU A 563 -29.20 -4.86 29.87
C LEU A 563 -28.67 -6.31 30.02
N LEU A 564 -28.95 -6.97 31.16
CA LEU A 564 -28.61 -8.39 31.38
C LEU A 564 -29.74 -9.34 31.00
N ALA A 565 -30.95 -8.83 30.76
CA ALA A 565 -32.09 -9.65 30.39
C ALA A 565 -32.02 -10.03 28.91
N PRO A 566 -32.19 -11.32 28.55
CA PRO A 566 -32.20 -11.73 27.16
C PRO A 566 -33.39 -11.12 26.42
N THR A 567 -33.18 -10.65 25.18
CA THR A 567 -34.26 -10.07 24.36
C THR A 567 -35.31 -11.10 23.91
N SER A 568 -34.94 -12.37 23.77
CA SER A 568 -35.85 -13.47 23.41
C SER A 568 -35.39 -14.79 24.04
N SER A 569 -36.31 -15.70 24.33
CA SER A 569 -36.01 -17.06 24.82
C SER A 569 -35.15 -17.87 23.85
N ASN A 570 -35.27 -17.60 22.55
CA ASN A 570 -34.52 -18.24 21.47
C ASN A 570 -33.25 -17.49 21.06
N ALA A 571 -32.93 -16.36 21.71
CA ALA A 571 -31.69 -15.63 21.43
C ALA A 571 -30.48 -16.50 21.81
N ALA A 572 -29.49 -16.56 20.92
CA ALA A 572 -28.27 -17.31 21.18
C ALA A 572 -27.63 -16.83 22.49
N ARG A 573 -27.65 -17.69 23.51
CA ARG A 573 -27.08 -17.44 24.87
C ARG A 573 -25.60 -17.06 24.87
N THR A 574 -24.93 -17.12 23.73
CA THR A 574 -23.52 -16.80 23.54
C THR A 574 -23.24 -15.31 23.30
N ARG A 575 -24.28 -14.47 23.12
CA ARG A 575 -24.10 -13.03 22.86
C ARG A 575 -24.69 -12.18 23.97
N ASN A 576 -23.92 -11.20 24.42
CA ASN A 576 -24.37 -10.19 25.36
C ASN A 576 -24.75 -8.91 24.61
N LYS A 577 -25.63 -8.10 25.22
CA LYS A 577 -25.87 -6.73 24.77
C LYS A 577 -24.60 -5.89 24.90
N LYS A 578 -24.46 -4.88 24.06
CA LYS A 578 -23.36 -3.93 24.11
C LYS A 578 -23.88 -2.53 24.28
N VAL A 579 -23.21 -1.74 25.11
CA VAL A 579 -23.52 -0.32 25.29
C VAL A 579 -22.42 0.47 24.59
N TYR A 580 -22.81 1.33 23.64
CA TYR A 580 -21.91 2.31 23.04
C TYR A 580 -21.70 3.46 24.03
N ARG A 581 -20.90 3.22 25.07
CA ARG A 581 -20.56 4.20 26.11
C ARG A 581 -19.69 5.30 25.54
N HIS A 582 -19.77 6.49 26.12
CA HIS A 582 -18.86 7.60 25.82
C HIS A 582 -17.41 7.24 26.17
N LEU A 583 -16.47 8.00 25.59
CA LEU A 583 -15.07 7.98 26.00
C LEU A 583 -14.95 8.45 27.45
N THR A 584 -14.26 7.67 28.28
CA THR A 584 -14.10 7.92 29.72
C THR A 584 -12.62 8.02 30.11
N ASN A 585 -12.37 8.49 31.34
CA ASN A 585 -11.00 8.56 31.86
C ASN A 585 -10.38 7.17 31.92
N GLY A 586 -9.11 7.06 31.52
CA GLY A 586 -8.38 5.79 31.48
C GLY A 586 -8.57 4.95 30.22
N ASP A 587 -9.48 5.33 29.31
CA ASP A 587 -9.46 4.81 27.95
C ASP A 587 -8.15 5.19 27.25
N VAL A 588 -7.74 4.43 26.24
CA VAL A 588 -6.51 4.69 25.48
C VAL A 588 -6.86 5.22 24.10
N VAL A 589 -6.14 6.24 23.65
CA VAL A 589 -6.25 6.80 22.31
C VAL A 589 -4.88 6.86 21.65
N LEU A 590 -4.82 6.67 20.34
CA LEU A 590 -3.59 6.87 19.57
C LEU A 590 -3.54 8.31 19.08
N MET A 591 -2.54 9.05 19.53
CA MET A 591 -2.28 10.43 19.13
C MET A 591 -1.22 10.45 18.04
N ASN A 592 -1.51 11.14 16.94
CA ASN A 592 -0.66 11.22 15.75
C ASN A 592 -0.50 12.66 15.26
N ARG A 593 0.75 13.13 15.11
CA ARG A 593 1.08 14.40 14.44
C ARG A 593 1.51 14.15 13.00
N GLN A 594 0.97 14.92 12.06
CA GLN A 594 1.35 14.86 10.65
C GLN A 594 2.44 15.91 10.35
N PRO A 595 3.50 15.59 9.60
CA PRO A 595 3.83 14.29 8.98
C PRO A 595 4.40 13.25 9.96
N THR A 596 3.98 11.99 9.82
CA THR A 596 4.47 10.86 10.64
C THR A 596 5.75 10.29 10.02
N LEU A 597 6.92 10.69 10.52
CA LEU A 597 8.23 10.27 9.99
C LEU A 597 8.79 9.02 10.69
N HIS A 598 8.50 8.87 11.98
CA HIS A 598 9.00 7.80 12.83
C HIS A 598 7.87 7.22 13.70
N LYS A 599 8.06 5.99 14.21
CA LYS A 599 7.08 5.31 15.07
C LYS A 599 6.63 6.18 16.26
N PRO A 600 7.52 6.85 17.03
CA PRO A 600 7.10 7.72 18.13
C PRO A 600 6.24 8.94 17.73
N SER A 601 6.08 9.25 16.44
CA SER A 601 5.08 10.24 15.98
C SER A 601 3.64 9.74 16.06
N ILE A 602 3.43 8.46 16.41
CA ILE A 602 2.13 7.88 16.80
C ILE A 602 2.29 7.07 18.09
N MET A 603 1.66 7.53 19.17
CA MET A 603 1.75 6.87 20.49
C MET A 603 0.39 6.76 21.15
N GLY A 604 0.25 5.77 22.03
CA GLY A 604 -0.90 5.58 22.90
C GLY A 604 -0.83 6.52 24.10
N HIS A 605 -1.91 7.26 24.35
CA HIS A 605 -2.09 8.10 25.53
C HIS A 605 -3.34 7.69 26.28
N ARG A 606 -3.30 7.82 27.61
CA ARG A 606 -4.47 7.66 28.46
C ARG A 606 -5.35 8.90 28.39
N VAL A 607 -6.64 8.71 28.28
CA VAL A 607 -7.60 9.81 28.19
C VAL A 607 -7.84 10.40 29.57
N ARG A 608 -7.74 11.72 29.63
CA ARG A 608 -8.23 12.54 30.73
C ARG A 608 -9.22 13.56 30.18
N VAL A 609 -10.50 13.44 30.51
CA VAL A 609 -11.51 14.41 30.06
C VAL A 609 -11.43 15.66 30.94
N LEU A 610 -11.23 16.82 30.30
CA LEU A 610 -11.08 18.10 30.98
C LEU A 610 -12.32 18.98 30.73
N PRO A 611 -13.13 19.29 31.76
CA PRO A 611 -14.29 20.18 31.61
C PRO A 611 -13.89 21.60 31.17
N GLY A 612 -14.72 22.24 30.34
CA GLY A 612 -14.52 23.63 29.89
C GLY A 612 -13.55 23.81 28.73
N GLU A 613 -12.73 22.80 28.42
CA GLU A 613 -11.74 22.84 27.35
C GLU A 613 -12.36 22.56 25.97
N LYS A 614 -11.76 23.16 24.94
CA LYS A 614 -12.14 22.99 23.52
C LYS A 614 -11.03 22.38 22.66
N THR A 615 -9.78 22.52 23.07
CA THR A 615 -8.60 21.99 22.39
C THR A 615 -8.12 20.70 23.07
N ILE A 616 -7.22 19.97 22.40
CA ILE A 616 -6.57 18.81 23.00
C ILE A 616 -5.42 19.34 23.87
N ARG A 617 -5.33 18.91 25.14
CA ARG A 617 -4.26 19.31 26.06
C ARG A 617 -3.17 18.25 26.12
N MET A 618 -1.90 18.65 26.02
CA MET A 618 -0.76 17.73 26.02
C MET A 618 0.37 18.21 26.94
N HIS A 619 1.03 17.27 27.61
CA HIS A 619 2.18 17.56 28.46
C HIS A 619 3.45 17.86 27.63
N TYR A 620 4.28 18.79 28.11
CA TYR A 620 5.52 19.26 27.46
C TYR A 620 6.53 18.15 27.15
N ALA A 621 6.59 17.14 28.01
CA ALA A 621 7.51 16.01 27.86
C ALA A 621 7.38 15.27 26.52
N ASN A 622 6.23 15.36 25.85
CA ASN A 622 5.97 14.69 24.59
C ASN A 622 6.29 15.55 23.36
N CYS A 623 6.57 16.84 23.51
CA CYS A 623 6.79 17.78 22.40
C CYS A 623 7.93 17.34 21.49
N ASN A 624 9.07 16.93 22.05
CA ASN A 624 10.22 16.47 21.27
C ASN A 624 9.91 15.20 20.45
N THR A 625 9.17 14.25 21.04
CA THR A 625 8.74 13.01 20.35
C THR A 625 7.89 13.29 19.11
N TYR A 626 6.95 14.24 19.21
CA TYR A 626 6.07 14.63 18.11
C TYR A 626 6.68 15.74 17.22
N ASN A 627 7.80 16.32 17.63
CA ASN A 627 8.37 17.54 17.07
C ASN A 627 7.34 18.69 17.02
N ALA A 628 6.63 18.91 18.12
CA ALA A 628 5.54 19.88 18.25
C ALA A 628 5.94 21.10 19.09
N ASP A 629 5.45 22.28 18.73
CA ASP A 629 5.83 23.59 19.31
C ASP A 629 4.66 24.48 19.77
N PHE A 630 3.42 23.97 19.74
CA PHE A 630 2.20 24.63 20.24
C PHE A 630 1.86 25.98 19.58
N ASP A 631 2.23 26.20 18.33
CA ASP A 631 1.97 27.44 17.58
C ASP A 631 0.63 27.45 16.79
N GLY A 632 -0.14 26.36 16.87
CA GLY A 632 -1.30 26.10 16.01
C GLY A 632 -1.34 24.69 15.44
N ASP A 633 -0.31 23.88 15.72
CA ASP A 633 -0.24 22.46 15.42
C ASP A 633 -1.53 21.67 15.68
N GLU A 634 -1.97 20.90 14.69
CA GLU A 634 -3.09 19.96 14.80
C GLU A 634 -2.61 18.51 14.98
N MET A 635 -3.26 17.78 15.88
CA MET A 635 -3.03 16.34 16.06
C MET A 635 -4.31 15.53 15.84
N ASN A 636 -4.15 14.34 15.25
CA ASN A 636 -5.21 13.36 15.11
C ASN A 636 -5.28 12.47 16.34
N MET A 637 -6.49 12.19 16.78
CA MET A 637 -6.81 11.25 17.85
C MET A 637 -7.58 10.08 17.24
N HIS A 638 -7.07 8.87 17.38
CA HIS A 638 -7.75 7.65 16.94
C HIS A 638 -8.17 6.85 18.17
N PHE A 639 -9.44 6.45 18.23
CA PHE A 639 -9.98 5.70 19.36
C PHE A 639 -10.16 4.21 19.01
N PRO A 640 -9.29 3.31 19.52
CA PRO A 640 -9.40 1.87 19.30
C PRO A 640 -10.75 1.30 19.76
N GLN A 641 -11.29 0.34 19.01
CA GLN A 641 -12.67 -0.15 19.19
C GLN A 641 -12.77 -1.59 19.72
N ASN A 642 -11.64 -2.21 20.10
CA ASN A 642 -11.62 -3.55 20.69
C ASN A 642 -10.51 -3.67 21.75
N GLU A 643 -10.63 -4.67 22.63
CA GLU A 643 -9.69 -4.88 23.73
C GLU A 643 -8.28 -5.24 23.27
N VAL A 644 -8.15 -5.96 22.15
CA VAL A 644 -6.84 -6.32 21.58
C VAL A 644 -6.05 -5.07 21.18
N ALA A 645 -6.68 -4.14 20.46
CA ALA A 645 -6.06 -2.89 20.07
C ALA A 645 -5.83 -1.96 21.27
N ARG A 646 -6.69 -1.99 22.30
CA ARG A 646 -6.44 -1.28 23.56
C ARG A 646 -5.19 -1.83 24.27
N ALA A 647 -5.05 -3.14 24.33
CA ALA A 647 -3.89 -3.80 24.93
C ALA A 647 -2.60 -3.47 24.17
N GLU A 648 -2.61 -3.54 22.84
CA GLU A 648 -1.47 -3.15 22.01
C GLU A 648 -1.10 -1.66 22.20
N ALA A 649 -2.11 -0.78 22.26
CA ALA A 649 -1.89 0.64 22.49
C ALA A 649 -1.28 0.94 23.88
N LEU A 650 -1.63 0.18 24.91
CA LEU A 650 -1.15 0.36 26.29
C LEU A 650 0.20 -0.32 26.57
N GLN A 651 0.54 -1.39 25.86
CA GLN A 651 1.75 -2.19 26.14
C GLN A 651 2.86 -1.97 25.11
N ILE A 652 2.51 -1.67 23.85
CA ILE A 652 3.48 -1.60 22.75
C ILE A 652 3.68 -0.16 22.27
N ALA A 653 2.58 0.56 22.07
CA ALA A 653 2.60 1.93 21.52
C ALA A 653 2.54 3.02 22.59
N ASP A 654 2.46 2.65 23.86
CA ASP A 654 2.33 3.58 24.98
C ASP A 654 3.55 4.51 25.12
N THR A 655 3.31 5.74 25.58
CA THR A 655 4.37 6.75 25.65
C THR A 655 5.50 6.37 26.60
N ASP A 656 5.23 5.61 27.67
CA ASP A 656 6.24 5.21 28.64
C ASP A 656 7.20 4.17 28.04
N HIS A 657 6.68 3.26 27.20
CA HIS A 657 7.48 2.28 26.45
C HIS A 657 8.22 2.90 25.25
N GLN A 658 7.85 4.10 24.81
CA GLN A 658 8.51 4.86 23.74
C GLN A 658 9.48 5.92 24.28
N TYR A 659 10.05 5.71 25.47
CA TYR A 659 11.02 6.63 26.07
C TYR A 659 12.32 6.74 25.25
N LEU A 660 12.83 5.62 24.72
CA LEU A 660 14.08 5.55 23.94
C LEU A 660 13.82 5.56 22.42
N SER A 661 14.69 6.24 21.67
CA SER A 661 14.68 6.23 20.21
C SER A 661 15.23 4.93 19.64
N GLY A 662 14.55 4.37 18.64
CA GLY A 662 15.02 3.17 17.92
C GLY A 662 16.29 3.39 17.09
N THR A 663 16.66 4.64 16.78
CA THR A 663 17.84 4.93 15.94
C THR A 663 19.16 4.85 16.71
N ALA A 664 19.20 5.40 17.93
CA ALA A 664 20.43 5.57 18.70
C ALA A 664 20.30 5.20 20.18
N GLY A 665 19.15 4.68 20.61
CA GLY A 665 18.88 4.37 22.02
C GLY A 665 18.87 5.61 22.93
N LYS A 666 18.74 6.82 22.37
CA LYS A 666 18.73 8.06 23.16
C LYS A 666 17.32 8.36 23.69
N PRO A 667 17.18 8.89 24.93
CA PRO A 667 15.91 9.37 25.44
C PRO A 667 15.27 10.45 24.56
N LEU A 668 13.98 10.31 24.27
CA LEU A 668 13.20 11.29 23.51
C LEU A 668 12.35 12.20 24.41
N ARG A 669 11.87 11.66 25.53
CA ARG A 669 10.99 12.36 26.48
C ARG A 669 11.82 12.94 27.63
N GLY A 670 11.46 14.13 28.08
CA GLY A 670 12.13 14.82 29.18
C GLY A 670 11.48 16.17 29.47
N LEU A 671 11.78 16.77 30.62
CA LEU A 671 11.30 18.11 30.94
C LEU A 671 12.09 19.16 30.15
N ILE A 672 11.44 20.29 29.85
CA ILE A 672 11.98 21.34 28.99
C ILE A 672 11.77 22.73 29.62
N GLN A 673 12.53 23.72 29.12
CA GLN A 673 12.36 25.15 29.42
C GLN A 673 12.28 25.46 30.92
N ASP A 674 11.15 26.00 31.40
CA ASP A 674 10.94 26.49 32.76
C ASP A 674 11.28 25.44 33.81
N HIS A 675 10.92 24.17 33.56
CA HIS A 675 11.23 23.08 34.48
C HIS A 675 12.74 22.95 34.69
N ILE A 676 13.57 23.16 33.67
CA ILE A 676 15.03 23.07 33.79
C ILE A 676 15.56 24.21 34.66
N SER A 677 15.20 25.46 34.36
CA SER A 677 15.67 26.64 35.10
C SER A 677 15.26 26.59 36.58
N VAL A 678 14.00 26.20 36.81
CA VAL A 678 13.42 26.10 38.16
C VAL A 678 13.99 24.92 38.93
N SER A 679 14.41 23.85 38.25
CA SER A 679 15.07 22.70 38.88
C SER A 679 16.45 23.06 39.40
N VAL A 680 17.22 23.87 38.66
CA VAL A 680 18.50 24.41 39.15
C VAL A 680 18.28 25.28 40.39
N ALA A 681 17.29 26.17 40.37
CA ALA A 681 16.96 27.01 41.53
C ALA A 681 16.49 26.19 42.75
N LEU A 682 15.71 25.13 42.53
CA LEU A 682 15.27 24.21 43.58
C LEU A 682 16.45 23.46 44.20
N CYS A 683 17.37 22.95 43.37
CA CYS A 683 18.50 22.13 43.82
C CYS A 683 19.67 22.95 44.38
N ASN A 684 19.67 24.27 44.23
CA ASN A 684 20.70 25.15 44.77
C ASN A 684 20.86 24.95 46.30
N ARG A 685 22.10 24.95 46.78
CA ARG A 685 22.47 24.78 48.20
C ARG A 685 21.83 25.83 49.12
N ASP A 686 21.60 27.03 48.59
CA ASP A 686 21.00 28.14 49.36
C ASP A 686 19.48 28.02 49.53
N THR A 687 18.85 27.04 48.86
CA THR A 687 17.39 26.87 48.88
C THR A 687 16.96 26.02 50.08
N PHE A 688 16.36 26.69 51.08
CA PHE A 688 15.79 26.08 52.28
C PHE A 688 14.27 26.24 52.36
N PHE A 689 13.59 25.22 52.88
CA PHE A 689 12.14 25.17 53.05
C PHE A 689 11.74 25.05 54.50
N THR A 690 10.62 25.70 54.85
CA THR A 690 9.92 25.44 56.11
C THR A 690 9.21 24.09 56.03
N LYS A 691 8.80 23.53 57.19
CA LYS A 691 8.07 22.26 57.24
C LYS A 691 6.79 22.29 56.39
N GLY A 692 6.05 23.39 56.42
CA GLY A 692 4.81 23.55 55.66
C GLY A 692 5.06 23.55 54.15
N ASP A 693 6.03 24.33 53.68
CA ASP A 693 6.39 24.41 52.26
C ASP A 693 6.89 23.06 51.73
N TYR A 694 7.75 22.38 52.50
CA TYR A 694 8.26 21.06 52.17
C TYR A 694 7.12 20.04 52.01
N GLN A 695 6.20 19.96 52.98
CA GLN A 695 5.06 19.05 52.90
C GLN A 695 4.13 19.37 51.73
N GLN A 696 3.91 20.66 51.44
CA GLN A 696 3.08 21.10 50.33
C GLN A 696 3.68 20.72 48.97
N LEU A 697 5.01 20.89 48.81
CA LEU A 697 5.74 20.52 47.59
C LEU A 697 5.70 19.01 47.36
N VAL A 698 5.95 18.22 48.41
CA VAL A 698 5.92 16.76 48.35
C VAL A 698 4.51 16.25 47.98
N TYR A 699 3.46 16.76 48.61
CA TYR A 699 2.08 16.35 48.34
C TYR A 699 1.60 16.77 46.94
N ASN A 700 2.10 17.89 46.41
CA ASN A 700 1.78 18.29 45.04
C ASN A 700 2.46 17.39 43.99
N ALA A 701 3.71 16.98 44.27
CA ALA A 701 4.45 16.08 43.41
C ALA A 701 3.86 14.65 43.44
N LEU A 702 3.67 14.11 44.65
CA LEU A 702 3.17 12.76 44.91
C LEU A 702 1.70 12.84 45.29
N ARG A 703 0.80 12.44 44.38
CA ARG A 703 -0.65 12.29 44.66
C ARG A 703 -0.96 10.83 45.00
N PRO A 704 -1.16 10.46 46.29
CA PRO A 704 -1.44 9.08 46.68
C PRO A 704 -2.70 8.51 46.02
N GLU A 705 -3.74 9.34 45.89
CA GLU A 705 -5.02 9.00 45.27
C GLU A 705 -4.91 8.59 43.79
N SER A 706 -3.80 8.95 43.13
CA SER A 706 -3.53 8.62 41.73
C SER A 706 -2.48 7.52 41.57
N GLY A 707 -2.06 6.86 42.66
CA GLY A 707 -1.12 5.72 42.60
C GLY A 707 0.33 6.11 42.32
N HIS A 708 0.76 7.31 42.73
CA HIS A 708 2.17 7.75 42.62
C HIS A 708 3.08 7.17 43.69
N ILE A 709 2.51 6.74 44.81
CA ILE A 709 3.24 6.12 45.92
C ILE A 709 3.01 4.61 45.92
N VAL A 710 4.00 3.87 46.40
CA VAL A 710 3.90 2.40 46.56
C VAL A 710 3.22 2.04 47.89
N GLY A 711 3.51 2.79 48.96
CA GLY A 711 2.90 2.60 50.28
C GLY A 711 1.52 3.24 50.42
N GLU A 712 0.87 3.07 51.57
CA GLU A 712 -0.43 3.72 51.85
C GLU A 712 -0.29 5.19 52.27
N ARG A 713 0.90 5.59 52.73
CA ARG A 713 1.17 6.93 53.27
C ARG A 713 2.51 7.46 52.75
N ILE A 714 2.58 8.79 52.56
CA ILE A 714 3.82 9.48 52.22
C ILE A 714 4.80 9.43 53.39
N GLU A 715 5.97 8.87 53.13
CA GLU A 715 7.11 8.90 54.04
C GLU A 715 7.93 10.17 53.84
N LEU A 716 8.29 10.84 54.94
CA LEU A 716 9.08 12.08 54.93
C LEU A 716 10.50 11.83 55.45
N VAL A 717 11.41 12.74 55.14
CA VAL A 717 12.79 12.72 55.67
C VAL A 717 12.99 13.73 56.81
N ALA A 718 13.98 13.48 57.66
CA ALA A 718 14.36 14.41 58.74
C ALA A 718 14.93 15.72 58.17
N PRO A 719 14.78 16.87 58.86
CA PRO A 719 15.32 18.15 58.39
C PRO A 719 16.85 18.14 58.36
N ALA A 720 17.45 18.72 57.32
CA ALA A 720 18.90 18.87 57.23
C ALA A 720 19.46 19.81 58.30
N VAL A 721 18.73 20.86 58.65
CA VAL A 721 19.09 21.79 59.73
C VAL A 721 18.11 21.60 60.86
N ILE A 722 18.59 21.17 62.02
CA ILE A 722 17.75 20.92 63.22
C ILE A 722 17.64 22.19 64.09
N ARG A 723 18.75 22.91 64.25
CA ARG A 723 18.86 24.17 65.03
C ARG A 723 19.48 25.27 64.15
N PRO A 724 19.07 26.55 64.28
CA PRO A 724 18.11 27.10 65.24
C PRO A 724 16.64 26.82 64.90
N VAL A 725 16.31 26.57 63.62
CA VAL A 725 14.95 26.22 63.19
C VAL A 725 15.04 25.06 62.20
N ALA A 726 14.11 24.11 62.32
CA ALA A 726 13.99 23.00 61.38
C ALA A 726 13.84 23.51 59.93
N ARG A 727 14.78 23.14 59.06
CA ARG A 727 14.77 23.44 57.62
C ARG A 727 15.13 22.22 56.80
N TRP A 728 14.46 22.11 55.64
CA TRP A 728 14.73 21.10 54.64
C TRP A 728 15.38 21.74 53.41
N THR A 729 16.22 21.00 52.70
CA THR A 729 16.82 21.47 51.43
C THR A 729 15.95 21.05 50.24
N GLY A 730 16.13 21.70 49.08
CA GLY A 730 15.47 21.24 47.86
C GLY A 730 15.90 19.85 47.40
N LYS A 731 17.16 19.47 47.66
CA LYS A 731 17.67 18.11 47.41
C LYS A 731 16.93 17.04 48.24
N GLN A 732 16.55 17.37 49.48
CA GLN A 732 15.73 16.49 50.31
C GLN A 732 14.31 16.29 49.78
N VAL A 733 13.73 17.26 49.05
CA VAL A 733 12.43 17.09 48.38
C VAL A 733 12.53 15.99 47.31
N ILE A 734 13.57 16.03 46.47
CA ILE A 734 13.80 14.99 45.44
C ILE A 734 14.04 13.62 46.07
N THR A 735 14.85 13.57 47.14
CA THR A 735 15.09 12.34 47.91
C THR A 735 13.77 11.74 48.43
N THR A 736 12.88 12.60 48.95
CA THR A 736 11.57 12.17 49.45
C THR A 736 10.71 11.59 48.31
N ILE A 737 10.75 12.19 47.12
CA ILE A 737 10.01 11.70 45.95
C ILE A 737 10.50 10.31 45.55
N LEU A 738 11.82 10.14 45.40
CA LEU A 738 12.40 8.85 45.02
C LEU A 738 12.10 7.75 46.05
N LYS A 739 12.19 8.08 47.35
CA LYS A 739 11.89 7.15 48.43
C LYS A 739 10.46 6.59 48.37
N ASN A 740 9.47 7.43 48.05
CA ASN A 740 8.06 7.02 47.98
C ASN A 740 7.69 6.28 46.67
N MET A 741 8.53 6.41 45.64
CA MET A 741 8.34 5.77 44.33
C MET A 741 9.11 4.44 44.18
N GLN A 742 10.01 4.14 45.10
CA GLN A 742 10.85 2.95 45.07
C GLN A 742 10.00 1.67 45.10
N PRO A 743 10.15 0.76 44.11
CA PRO A 743 9.50 -0.55 44.15
C PRO A 743 10.02 -1.40 45.33
N PRO A 744 9.18 -2.25 45.95
CA PRO A 744 9.53 -2.97 47.18
C PRO A 744 10.67 -3.99 47.00
N ASN A 745 10.91 -4.44 45.77
CA ASN A 745 11.93 -5.47 45.45
C ASN A 745 13.24 -4.87 44.90
N CYS A 746 13.38 -3.54 44.85
CA CYS A 746 14.55 -2.88 44.29
C CYS A 746 15.33 -2.12 45.38
N GLY A 747 16.66 -2.13 45.30
CA GLY A 747 17.51 -1.27 46.12
C GLY A 747 17.38 0.21 45.73
N GLY A 748 17.94 1.11 46.54
CA GLY A 748 17.95 2.55 46.25
C GLY A 748 18.79 2.89 45.01
N LEU A 749 18.51 4.04 44.41
CA LEU A 749 19.23 4.53 43.23
C LEU A 749 20.64 5.00 43.64
N SER A 750 21.66 4.40 43.05
CA SER A 750 23.05 4.82 43.21
C SER A 750 23.64 5.19 41.85
N MET A 751 24.00 6.46 41.66
CA MET A 751 24.58 6.96 40.40
C MET A 751 25.50 8.16 40.63
N LYS A 752 26.46 8.33 39.72
CA LYS A 752 27.32 9.50 39.62
C LYS A 752 27.26 10.04 38.20
N ALA A 753 26.96 11.33 38.05
CA ALA A 753 26.88 12.01 36.76
C ALA A 753 27.45 13.43 36.85
N GLU A 754 27.71 14.03 35.69
CA GLU A 754 28.18 15.41 35.57
C GLU A 754 27.04 16.33 35.14
N THR A 755 27.10 17.59 35.57
CA THR A 755 26.17 18.63 35.12
C THR A 755 26.78 19.45 33.98
N GLN A 756 25.94 20.17 33.24
CA GLN A 756 26.36 21.13 32.22
C GLN A 756 26.98 22.39 32.85
N ILE A 757 26.57 22.74 34.07
CA ILE A 757 27.08 23.90 34.80
C ILE A 757 28.33 23.49 35.57
N LYS A 758 29.49 24.02 35.15
CA LYS A 758 30.77 23.66 35.76
C LYS A 758 30.84 24.11 37.21
N ALA A 759 31.52 23.32 38.05
CA ALA A 759 31.77 23.66 39.45
C ALA A 759 32.38 25.06 39.64
N SER A 760 33.26 25.48 38.73
CA SER A 760 33.92 26.79 38.78
C SER A 760 32.96 27.98 38.71
N GLN A 761 31.77 27.81 38.13
CA GLN A 761 30.76 28.87 38.01
C GLN A 761 30.00 29.12 39.31
N TRP A 762 30.01 28.15 40.24
CA TRP A 762 29.38 28.27 41.56
C TRP A 762 30.30 28.85 42.62
N GLY A 763 31.61 28.63 42.50
CA GLY A 763 32.62 29.14 43.42
C GLY A 763 33.84 28.25 43.53
N VAL A 764 34.84 28.73 44.26
CA VAL A 764 36.07 27.98 44.57
C VAL A 764 35.70 26.80 45.47
N ASN A 765 36.01 25.57 45.06
CA ASN A 765 35.69 24.30 45.74
C ASN A 765 34.20 23.91 45.78
N SER A 766 33.41 24.25 44.74
CA SER A 766 32.02 23.78 44.67
C SER A 766 31.91 22.32 44.20
N GLU A 767 31.09 21.53 44.89
CA GLU A 767 30.74 20.14 44.51
C GLU A 767 29.48 20.07 43.62
N GLU A 768 28.82 21.21 43.36
CA GLU A 768 27.55 21.27 42.60
C GLU A 768 27.68 20.88 41.11
N GLY A 769 28.92 20.74 40.61
CA GLY A 769 29.21 20.25 39.25
C GLY A 769 29.06 18.73 39.08
N THR A 770 28.97 17.97 40.17
CA THR A 770 28.83 16.50 40.14
C THR A 770 27.57 16.07 40.86
N VAL A 771 26.71 15.35 40.13
CA VAL A 771 25.46 14.76 40.64
C VAL A 771 25.77 13.41 41.27
N VAL A 772 25.46 13.26 42.56
CA VAL A 772 25.63 11.99 43.27
C VAL A 772 24.33 11.60 43.95
N PHE A 773 23.82 10.43 43.56
CA PHE A 773 22.79 9.70 44.29
C PHE A 773 23.41 8.47 44.94
N GLN A 774 23.12 8.26 46.22
CA GLN A 774 23.57 7.09 46.96
C GLN A 774 22.38 6.50 47.70
N ASP A 775 22.05 5.25 47.40
CA ASP A 775 20.94 4.50 48.02
C ASP A 775 19.60 5.27 48.01
N GLY A 776 19.34 6.04 46.96
CA GLY A 776 18.12 6.84 46.78
C GLY A 776 18.17 8.25 47.40
N GLU A 777 19.25 8.61 48.07
CA GLU A 777 19.47 9.96 48.62
C GLU A 777 20.22 10.85 47.64
N PHE A 778 19.73 12.08 47.45
CA PHE A 778 20.38 13.08 46.61
C PHE A 778 21.38 13.90 47.43
N ILE A 779 22.68 13.58 47.29
CA ILE A 779 23.73 14.13 48.15
C ILE A 779 24.25 15.45 47.59
N THR A 780 24.82 15.46 46.38
CA THR A 780 25.49 16.62 45.78
C THR A 780 25.03 16.85 44.34
N GLY A 781 25.14 18.09 43.87
CA GLY A 781 24.86 18.47 42.48
C GLY A 781 23.50 19.14 42.26
N ILE A 782 23.30 19.62 41.03
CA ILE A 782 22.02 20.18 40.57
C ILE A 782 21.39 19.29 39.51
N LEU A 783 20.07 19.38 39.36
CA LEU A 783 19.34 18.74 38.28
C LEU A 783 19.13 19.73 37.14
N ASP A 784 19.81 19.49 36.02
CA ASP A 784 19.73 20.30 34.82
C ASP A 784 19.21 19.47 33.62
N LYS A 785 19.37 20.00 32.41
CA LYS A 785 18.98 19.30 31.18
C LYS A 785 19.65 17.93 31.02
N SER A 786 20.86 17.74 31.54
CA SER A 786 21.57 16.44 31.49
C SER A 786 20.95 15.37 32.38
N GLN A 787 20.12 15.77 33.36
CA GLN A 787 19.52 14.86 34.32
C GLN A 787 18.03 14.62 34.09
N ILE A 788 17.25 15.69 33.87
CA ILE A 788 15.79 15.64 33.74
C ILE A 788 15.27 15.88 32.30
N GLY A 789 16.16 16.29 31.40
CA GLY A 789 15.86 16.48 29.99
C GLY A 789 15.97 15.18 29.17
N PRO A 790 15.80 15.25 27.84
CA PRO A 790 16.00 14.12 26.94
C PRO A 790 17.50 13.87 26.70
N SER A 791 18.19 13.39 27.72
CA SER A 791 19.65 13.21 27.76
C SER A 791 20.02 11.82 28.27
N SER A 792 21.01 11.20 27.63
CA SER A 792 21.48 9.87 28.01
C SER A 792 22.33 9.94 29.28
N GLY A 793 22.08 9.03 30.21
CA GLY A 793 22.84 8.92 31.46
C GLY A 793 22.36 9.83 32.60
N GLY A 794 21.26 10.57 32.39
CA GLY A 794 20.61 11.35 33.43
C GLY A 794 19.79 10.50 34.42
N VAL A 795 19.32 11.13 35.50
CA VAL A 795 18.51 10.49 36.56
C VAL A 795 17.27 9.77 36.00
N ILE A 796 16.54 10.38 35.06
CA ILE A 796 15.33 9.76 34.49
C ILE A 796 15.68 8.49 33.71
N HIS A 797 16.80 8.51 32.97
CA HIS A 797 17.29 7.37 32.23
C HIS A 797 17.75 6.24 33.17
N ALA A 798 18.46 6.58 34.24
CA ALA A 798 18.88 5.61 35.26
C ALA A 798 17.67 4.95 35.94
N VAL A 799 16.63 5.73 36.27
CA VAL A 799 15.37 5.21 36.82
C VAL A 799 14.62 4.33 35.80
N HIS A 800 14.61 4.71 34.52
CA HIS A 800 14.05 3.88 33.46
C HIS A 800 14.73 2.51 33.38
N GLU A 801 16.05 2.47 33.50
CA GLU A 801 16.83 1.22 33.44
C GLU A 801 16.63 0.34 34.67
N ILE A 802 16.64 0.93 35.88
CA ILE A 802 16.62 0.16 37.14
C ILE A 802 15.19 -0.20 37.58
N TYR A 803 14.25 0.75 37.47
CA TYR A 803 12.86 0.59 37.96
C TYR A 803 11.84 0.40 36.83
N GLY A 804 12.24 0.56 35.57
CA GLY A 804 11.40 0.36 34.40
C GLY A 804 10.67 1.62 33.92
N PRO A 805 10.02 1.54 32.73
CA PRO A 805 9.44 2.70 32.04
C PRO A 805 8.28 3.34 32.80
N ALA A 806 7.43 2.55 33.47
CA ALA A 806 6.28 3.06 34.20
C ALA A 806 6.68 3.96 35.39
N VAL A 807 7.75 3.60 36.11
CA VAL A 807 8.25 4.41 37.23
C VAL A 807 8.94 5.68 36.70
N ALA A 808 9.68 5.59 35.61
CA ALA A 808 10.28 6.75 34.95
C ALA A 808 9.23 7.76 34.48
N GLY A 809 8.13 7.31 33.85
CA GLY A 809 7.02 8.17 33.44
C GLY A 809 6.32 8.86 34.62
N LYS A 810 6.10 8.13 35.74
CA LYS A 810 5.57 8.70 36.99
C LYS A 810 6.50 9.73 37.61
N LEU A 811 7.81 9.44 37.62
CA LEU A 811 8.83 10.36 38.13
C LEU A 811 8.85 11.65 37.31
N LEU A 812 8.84 11.53 35.98
CA LEU A 812 8.81 12.68 35.07
C LEU A 812 7.59 13.58 35.31
N SER A 813 6.42 12.96 35.49
CA SER A 813 5.17 13.68 35.76
C SER A 813 5.17 14.34 37.14
N SER A 814 5.72 13.66 38.15
CA SER A 814 5.81 14.20 39.51
C SER A 814 6.81 15.35 39.63
N LEU A 815 7.94 15.28 38.91
CA LEU A 815 8.88 16.38 38.79
C LEU A 815 8.28 17.56 38.01
N GLY A 816 7.54 17.30 36.94
CA GLY A 816 6.82 18.34 36.19
C GLY A 816 5.90 19.15 37.10
N ARG A 817 5.06 18.47 37.90
CA ARG A 817 4.17 19.12 38.88
C ARG A 817 4.93 19.86 39.97
N LEU A 818 5.94 19.22 40.57
CA LEU A 818 6.79 19.81 41.60
C LEU A 818 7.36 21.15 41.15
N LEU A 819 7.97 21.15 39.96
CA LEU A 819 8.66 22.31 39.41
C LEU A 819 7.65 23.38 38.99
N THR A 820 6.50 23.02 38.44
CA THR A 820 5.41 23.97 38.18
C THR A 820 4.88 24.61 39.47
N ARG A 821 4.73 23.84 40.55
CA ARG A 821 4.31 24.41 41.85
C ARG A 821 5.38 25.32 42.44
N TYR A 822 6.65 24.93 42.36
CA TYR A 822 7.75 25.75 42.85
C TYR A 822 7.90 27.05 42.03
N LEU A 823 7.69 26.98 40.71
CA LEU A 823 7.61 28.15 39.84
C LEU A 823 6.48 29.10 40.29
N ASN A 824 5.30 28.58 40.64
CA ASN A 824 4.22 29.41 41.16
C ASN A 824 4.53 30.06 42.52
N MET A 825 5.47 29.49 43.31
CA MET A 825 5.88 30.05 44.61
C MET A 825 6.94 31.14 44.47
N ARG A 826 7.93 30.96 43.59
CA ARG A 826 9.11 31.84 43.48
C ARG A 826 9.13 32.72 42.22
N ALA A 827 8.36 32.35 41.20
CA ALA A 827 8.46 32.85 39.82
C ALA A 827 9.88 32.71 39.22
N PHE A 828 10.00 32.99 37.94
CA PHE A 828 11.27 33.12 37.23
C PHE A 828 11.10 34.20 36.16
N SER A 829 12.10 35.06 35.97
CA SER A 829 12.06 36.17 35.03
C SER A 829 13.44 36.41 34.45
N CYS A 830 13.49 37.05 33.29
CA CYS A 830 14.71 37.57 32.68
C CYS A 830 14.48 39.06 32.39
N GLY A 831 15.33 39.91 32.96
CA GLY A 831 15.26 41.36 32.84
C GLY A 831 16.31 41.94 31.89
N MET A 832 16.32 43.28 31.77
CA MET A 832 17.33 43.99 31.00
C MET A 832 18.70 43.99 31.72
N ASP A 833 18.69 43.94 33.04
CA ASP A 833 19.86 43.82 33.91
C ASP A 833 20.66 42.53 33.65
N ASP A 834 20.00 41.41 33.37
CA ASP A 834 20.66 40.14 33.02
C ASP A 834 21.47 40.21 31.71
N LEU A 835 21.17 41.18 30.84
CA LEU A 835 21.83 41.37 29.55
C LEU A 835 22.97 42.40 29.60
N ARG A 836 23.16 43.10 30.73
CA ARG A 836 24.15 44.17 30.85
C ARG A 836 25.51 43.59 31.23
N LEU A 837 26.53 43.93 30.45
CA LEU A 837 27.92 43.74 30.88
C LEU A 837 28.25 44.69 32.03
N THR A 838 29.16 44.26 32.89
CA THR A 838 29.78 45.16 33.88
C THR A 838 30.59 46.24 33.15
N PRO A 839 30.81 47.42 33.76
CA PRO A 839 31.63 48.46 33.15
C PRO A 839 33.03 47.98 32.75
N GLU A 840 33.64 47.13 33.59
CA GLU A 840 34.93 46.48 33.32
C GLU A 840 34.83 45.53 32.12
N GLY A 841 33.78 44.70 32.04
CA GLY A 841 33.56 43.80 30.91
C GLY A 841 33.27 44.53 29.60
N GLU A 842 32.57 45.65 29.65
CA GLU A 842 32.33 46.52 28.50
C GLU A 842 33.63 47.18 28.02
N GLN A 843 34.47 47.65 28.94
CA GLN A 843 35.78 48.19 28.60
C GLN A 843 36.67 47.11 27.97
N ALA A 844 36.76 45.93 28.59
CA ALA A 844 37.50 44.80 28.06
C ALA A 844 36.99 44.38 26.67
N ARG A 845 35.67 44.39 26.44
CA ARG A 845 35.07 44.13 25.12
C ARG A 845 35.54 45.16 24.10
N ARG A 846 35.54 46.45 24.44
CA ARG A 846 36.01 47.52 23.54
C ARG A 846 37.48 47.36 23.21
N GLU A 847 38.32 47.11 24.21
CA GLU A 847 39.75 46.86 24.02
C GLU A 847 40.00 45.63 23.13
N ALA A 848 39.22 44.55 23.31
CA ALA A 848 39.31 43.35 22.47
C ALA A 848 38.82 43.57 21.03
N LEU A 849 37.93 44.55 20.79
CA LEU A 849 37.41 44.86 19.45
C LEU A 849 38.31 45.83 18.66
N VAL A 850 39.13 46.66 19.32
CA VAL A 850 40.05 47.60 18.62
C VAL A 850 40.97 46.91 17.60
N PRO A 851 41.61 45.76 17.89
CA PRO A 851 42.40 45.04 16.89
C PRO A 851 41.60 44.57 15.67
N ALA A 852 40.28 44.33 15.82
CA ALA A 852 39.42 43.83 14.76
C ALA A 852 39.29 44.80 13.58
N ASP A 853 39.44 46.11 13.82
CA ASP A 853 39.40 47.15 12.78
C ASP A 853 40.51 46.95 11.71
N SER A 854 41.65 46.36 12.11
CA SER A 854 42.77 46.07 11.22
C SER A 854 42.67 44.70 10.52
N VAL A 855 41.79 43.81 10.99
CA VAL A 855 41.70 42.43 10.50
C VAL A 855 41.18 42.38 9.07
N GLY A 856 40.14 43.17 8.74
CA GLY A 856 39.61 43.22 7.37
C GLY A 856 40.66 43.66 6.36
N LEU A 857 41.51 44.61 6.76
CA LEU A 857 42.58 45.13 5.92
C LEU A 857 43.71 44.11 5.75
N LYS A 858 44.10 43.41 6.81
CA LYS A 858 45.09 42.30 6.76
C LYS A 858 44.62 41.15 5.89
N VAL A 859 43.34 40.82 5.95
CA VAL A 859 42.76 39.78 5.08
C VAL A 859 42.77 40.24 3.63
N ALA A 860 42.37 41.48 3.34
CA ALA A 860 42.40 42.04 1.99
C ALA A 860 43.83 42.11 1.41
N SER A 861 44.81 42.57 2.20
CA SER A 861 46.22 42.61 1.76
C SER A 861 46.79 41.22 1.53
N SER A 862 46.46 40.25 2.39
CA SER A 862 46.87 38.85 2.21
C SER A 862 46.26 38.20 0.95
N TYR A 863 44.99 38.50 0.64
CA TYR A 863 44.32 38.01 -0.57
C TYR A 863 45.01 38.52 -1.84
N VAL A 864 45.45 39.77 -1.80
CA VAL A 864 46.13 40.47 -2.89
C VAL A 864 47.65 40.23 -2.91
N SER A 865 48.15 39.37 -2.01
CA SER A 865 49.57 39.03 -1.87
C SER A 865 50.47 40.28 -1.69
N LEU A 866 49.98 41.27 -0.93
CA LEU A 866 50.76 42.43 -0.52
C LEU A 866 51.48 42.11 0.80
N GLU A 867 52.81 42.18 0.80
CA GLU A 867 53.67 41.83 1.96
C GLU A 867 53.71 42.91 3.05
N GLN A 868 53.23 44.12 2.77
CA GLN A 868 53.18 45.25 3.71
C GLN A 868 51.73 45.51 4.11
N ASP A 869 51.46 45.81 5.39
CA ASP A 869 50.14 46.23 5.90
C ASP A 869 49.79 47.62 5.32
N PRO A 870 48.98 47.73 4.24
CA PRO A 870 48.74 49.01 3.57
C PRO A 870 47.80 49.88 4.42
N GLY A 871 47.78 51.20 4.18
CA GLY A 871 46.70 52.02 4.73
C GLY A 871 45.35 51.67 4.09
N PRO A 872 44.19 51.93 4.72
CA PRO A 872 42.86 51.63 4.17
C PRO A 872 42.51 52.39 2.87
N ARG A 873 43.37 53.31 2.44
CA ARG A 873 43.25 54.08 1.19
C ARG A 873 44.46 53.92 0.29
N ASP A 874 45.24 52.85 0.45
CA ASP A 874 46.39 52.60 -0.41
C ASP A 874 45.90 52.34 -1.85
N PRO A 875 46.27 53.18 -2.83
CA PRO A 875 45.81 53.02 -4.21
C PRO A 875 46.22 51.67 -4.82
N LEU A 876 47.35 51.08 -4.40
CA LEU A 876 47.82 49.79 -4.91
C LEU A 876 46.97 48.61 -4.38
N LEU A 877 46.49 48.73 -3.14
CA LEU A 877 45.57 47.74 -2.55
C LEU A 877 44.21 47.80 -3.26
N LEU A 878 43.70 49.00 -3.55
CA LEU A 878 42.42 49.19 -4.22
C LEU A 878 42.46 48.71 -5.68
N GLU A 879 43.51 49.05 -6.44
CA GLU A 879 43.67 48.63 -7.83
C GLU A 879 43.66 47.10 -7.97
N ARG A 880 44.42 46.39 -7.13
CA ARG A 880 44.47 44.92 -7.17
C ARG A 880 43.28 44.22 -6.52
N LEU A 881 42.42 44.94 -5.80
CA LEU A 881 41.12 44.41 -5.37
C LEU A 881 40.05 44.58 -6.47
N GLU A 882 40.25 45.51 -7.41
CA GLU A 882 39.38 45.74 -8.56
C GLU A 882 39.72 44.82 -9.75
N GLU A 883 40.98 44.38 -9.88
CA GLU A 883 41.42 43.28 -10.76
C GLU A 883 40.93 41.90 -10.28
#